data_AF-A0A2Z5K064-F1
#
_entry.id   AF-A0A2Z5K064-F1
#
_cell.length_a   1.000
_cell.length_b   1.000
_cell.length_c   1.000
_cell.angle_alpha   90.00
_cell.angle_beta   90.00
_cell.angle_gamma   90.00
#
_symmetry.space_group_name_H-M   'P 1'
#
loop_
_entity.id
_entity.type
_entity.pdbx_description
1 polymer ?
#
loop_
_entity_poly.entity_id
_entity_poly.type
_entity_poly.pdbx_seq_one_letter_code
_entity_poly.pdbx_strand_id
1 'polypeptide(L)'
;MRSHELRVQNELSGTVHGATIQAGAVHGGIHFGTAEAKAVARTPWQLPPAVRVIDRLSELEALEQHRTRAMREERPALAAVSGLGGIGKTTLALRWLHALRPQFPDGQLYADLGAQDPAGGVLPDEVLGRFLRALGVSAQDVPVTLAERTALYRSLTAERRLVVLLDDAATAAQVRPLLPAGRSVTAVTSRGRMPGLTVDGCYPVHLEPLGPDAAMELLADTLPDDRVAAQPDAARLLVELCAGLPLAVRVAGARLAARPERRITTMVRALTEERDRLEVLAIDGDHDVRATLDLSYRTLPPRAARLYRLLGLHPGPEFGSAVAAAVLPGGGAAALLEKLHDASLLLGRGEERHRFHDLVRLHAAGKAVEDESPQERERAVRRIADHYLASATRAEEIIDPQHRTMARDYGAGPVVVADVGDDAEAALDWLERELRNLMAVIRQARPAGFPTVGWQLADALWPLFLRRKFYDDWHAAHEEGLAAAVELGDAAAECRMLTSGGVGRLGSGDHDRALAMFERAARLFLERDDRLGHARTFNYRGLALQRLGRPDEAADLFRRAAAELPSRGDRRAGALARLNLADVALTTGHAEEAVRHARAAHASLRDAGDLYNAARATRVLGRAHLAVDRLDQAEEHLSSALSTLRGMAAHYEMAHAVGGLAEVSERRGHTDTAQQRYREALELYASAGRSGSPEAETVRHRLRRLDAGGSGG
;
A
#
# COMPACT_ATOMS: atom_id res chain seq x y z
N MET A 1 -52.69 -14.17 -98.22
CA MET A 1 -51.26 -14.56 -98.30
C MET A 1 -50.48 -13.30 -98.65
N ARG A 2 -49.54 -12.74 -97.90
CA ARG A 2 -48.82 -13.09 -96.67
C ARG A 2 -48.62 -11.75 -95.91
N SER A 3 -49.04 -11.66 -94.65
CA SER A 3 -48.62 -10.57 -93.76
C SER A 3 -47.17 -10.85 -93.36
N HIS A 4 -46.24 -10.00 -93.80
CA HIS A 4 -44.86 -10.04 -93.32
C HIS A 4 -44.84 -9.72 -91.82
N GLU A 5 -44.75 -10.75 -90.98
CA GLU A 5 -44.39 -10.57 -89.57
C GLU A 5 -42.96 -10.03 -89.50
N LEU A 6 -42.82 -8.76 -89.13
CA LEU A 6 -41.54 -8.17 -88.75
C LEU A 6 -41.06 -8.86 -87.46
N ARG A 7 -40.18 -9.85 -87.61
CA ARG A 7 -39.39 -10.39 -86.49
C ARG A 7 -38.40 -9.33 -86.04
N VAL A 8 -38.72 -8.62 -84.97
CA VAL A 8 -37.79 -7.71 -84.28
C VAL A 8 -36.89 -8.57 -83.40
N GLN A 9 -35.59 -8.59 -83.70
CA GLN A 9 -34.57 -9.29 -82.92
C GLN A 9 -33.60 -8.24 -82.37
N ASN A 10 -33.56 -8.09 -81.04
CA ASN A 10 -32.65 -7.19 -80.35
C ASN A 10 -31.60 -8.02 -79.63
N GLU A 11 -30.32 -7.72 -79.86
CA GLU A 11 -29.18 -8.37 -79.22
C GLU A 11 -28.48 -7.35 -78.33
N LEU A 12 -28.25 -7.71 -77.07
CA LEU A 12 -27.68 -6.84 -76.05
C LEU A 12 -26.40 -7.51 -75.52
N SER A 13 -25.24 -6.92 -75.80
CA SER A 13 -23.93 -7.46 -75.39
C SER A 13 -23.15 -6.45 -74.54
N GLY A 14 -22.58 -6.92 -73.42
CA GLY A 14 -21.84 -6.09 -72.45
C GLY A 14 -22.47 -6.11 -71.05
N THR A 15 -21.86 -5.41 -70.09
CA THR A 15 -22.39 -5.28 -68.72
C THR A 15 -23.28 -4.05 -68.65
N VAL A 16 -24.56 -4.24 -68.36
CA VAL A 16 -25.52 -3.14 -68.24
C VAL A 16 -25.78 -2.84 -66.77
N HIS A 17 -25.55 -1.58 -66.38
CA HIS A 17 -25.88 -1.07 -65.04
C HIS A 17 -27.19 -0.27 -65.12
N GLY A 18 -28.29 -0.85 -64.63
CA GLY A 18 -29.63 -0.27 -64.66
C GLY A 18 -30.68 -1.18 -65.29
N ALA A 19 -31.91 -0.69 -65.45
CA ALA A 19 -33.00 -1.49 -66.00
C ALA A 19 -32.99 -1.48 -67.54
N THR A 20 -33.12 -2.65 -68.15
CA THR A 20 -33.21 -2.82 -69.62
C THR A 20 -34.61 -3.30 -69.99
N ILE A 21 -35.22 -2.70 -71.01
CA ILE A 21 -36.54 -3.10 -71.50
C ILE A 21 -36.44 -3.44 -72.99
N GLN A 22 -36.91 -4.64 -73.37
CA GLN A 22 -37.06 -5.06 -74.75
C GLN A 22 -38.55 -5.16 -75.08
N ALA A 23 -39.04 -4.34 -75.99
CA ALA A 23 -40.45 -4.31 -76.40
C ALA A 23 -40.58 -4.17 -77.92
N GLY A 24 -41.62 -4.78 -78.50
CA GLY A 24 -41.88 -4.76 -79.95
C GLY A 24 -42.55 -3.47 -80.44
N ALA A 25 -43.60 -2.99 -79.76
CA ALA A 25 -44.23 -1.70 -80.00
C ALA A 25 -44.77 -1.12 -78.69
N VAL A 26 -44.55 0.18 -78.45
CA VAL A 26 -44.98 0.88 -77.24
C VAL A 26 -45.94 2.00 -77.64
N HIS A 27 -47.20 1.88 -77.23
CA HIS A 27 -48.23 2.89 -77.45
C HIS A 27 -48.52 3.60 -76.12
N GLY A 28 -47.54 4.35 -75.62
CA GLY A 28 -47.57 5.01 -74.31
C GLY A 28 -46.17 5.41 -73.81
N GLY A 29 -46.08 5.92 -72.58
CA GLY A 29 -44.79 6.20 -71.93
C GLY A 29 -44.24 4.97 -71.20
N ILE A 30 -42.91 4.79 -71.23
CA ILE A 30 -42.21 3.84 -70.36
C ILE A 30 -41.80 4.59 -69.10
N HIS A 31 -42.42 4.27 -67.97
CA HIS A 31 -42.06 4.82 -66.67
C HIS A 31 -41.25 3.78 -65.90
N PHE A 32 -39.95 4.04 -65.73
CA PHE A 32 -39.18 3.37 -64.69
C PHE A 32 -39.64 3.95 -63.36
N GLY A 33 -40.62 3.31 -62.74
CA GLY A 33 -40.79 3.46 -61.30
C GLY A 33 -39.54 2.92 -60.67
N THR A 34 -38.58 3.77 -60.32
CA THR A 34 -37.81 3.48 -59.12
C THR A 34 -38.89 3.37 -58.06
N ALA A 35 -39.25 2.15 -57.68
CA ALA A 35 -39.45 1.95 -56.27
C ALA A 35 -38.10 2.37 -55.66
N GLU A 36 -37.96 3.67 -55.37
CA GLU A 36 -37.49 4.04 -54.06
C GLU A 36 -38.43 3.26 -53.13
N ALA A 37 -38.11 1.99 -52.90
CA ALA A 37 -38.08 1.53 -51.55
C ALA A 37 -37.22 2.59 -50.87
N LYS A 38 -37.85 3.66 -50.39
CA LYS A 38 -37.40 4.37 -49.21
C LYS A 38 -37.19 3.22 -48.25
N ALA A 39 -35.96 2.72 -48.19
CA ALA A 39 -35.53 1.88 -47.12
C ALA A 39 -35.84 2.75 -45.92
N VAL A 40 -36.96 2.46 -45.25
CA VAL A 40 -37.31 3.16 -44.03
C VAL A 40 -36.10 2.91 -43.16
N ALA A 41 -35.24 3.91 -43.02
CA ALA A 41 -33.97 3.78 -42.36
C ALA A 41 -34.31 3.39 -40.93
N ARG A 42 -34.22 2.09 -40.65
CA ARG A 42 -34.61 1.56 -39.35
C ARG A 42 -33.64 2.14 -38.35
N THR A 43 -34.16 2.87 -37.38
CA THR A 43 -33.39 3.39 -36.25
C THR A 43 -32.51 2.27 -35.69
N PRO A 44 -31.17 2.42 -35.66
CA PRO A 44 -30.28 1.37 -35.18
C PRO A 44 -30.46 1.18 -33.67
N TRP A 45 -30.52 -0.08 -33.22
CA TRP A 45 -30.58 -0.46 -31.80
C TRP A 45 -29.56 -1.56 -31.55
N GLN A 46 -28.27 -1.18 -31.52
CA GLN A 46 -27.16 -2.13 -31.59
C GLN A 46 -26.54 -2.50 -30.24
N LEU A 47 -26.93 -1.87 -29.13
CA LEU A 47 -26.32 -2.16 -27.83
C LEU A 47 -26.61 -3.62 -27.40
N PRO A 48 -25.59 -4.36 -26.96
CA PRO A 48 -25.77 -5.65 -26.30
C PRO A 48 -26.72 -5.59 -25.10
N PRO A 49 -27.33 -6.71 -24.67
CA PRO A 49 -28.16 -6.75 -23.47
C PRO A 49 -27.41 -6.29 -22.22
N ALA A 50 -28.07 -5.54 -21.33
CA ALA A 50 -27.51 -5.20 -20.03
C ALA A 50 -27.63 -6.38 -19.07
N VAL A 51 -26.57 -6.63 -18.30
CA VAL A 51 -26.60 -7.49 -17.10
C VAL A 51 -26.77 -6.64 -15.84
N ARG A 52 -27.15 -7.27 -14.73
CA ARG A 52 -27.25 -6.59 -13.43
C ARG A 52 -25.88 -6.01 -13.06
N VAL A 53 -25.89 -4.76 -12.58
CA VAL A 53 -24.71 -4.08 -12.05
C VAL A 53 -24.84 -4.04 -10.54
N ILE A 54 -23.77 -4.42 -9.84
CA ILE A 54 -23.70 -4.42 -8.38
C ILE A 54 -22.71 -3.33 -7.96
N ASP A 55 -23.14 -2.49 -7.02
CA ASP A 55 -22.34 -1.47 -6.35
C ASP A 55 -21.47 -0.57 -7.26
N ARG A 56 -22.13 0.10 -8.21
CA ARG A 56 -21.51 1.13 -9.09
C ARG A 56 -22.34 2.41 -9.17
N LEU A 57 -23.04 2.73 -8.08
CA LEU A 57 -23.99 3.84 -8.04
C LEU A 57 -23.25 5.18 -8.18
N SER A 58 -22.14 5.36 -7.46
CA SER A 58 -21.30 6.56 -7.56
C SER A 58 -20.82 6.85 -8.97
N GLU A 59 -20.37 5.83 -9.69
CA GLU A 59 -19.85 5.96 -11.04
C GLU A 59 -20.98 6.26 -12.04
N LEU A 60 -22.14 5.62 -11.88
CA LEU A 60 -23.34 5.94 -12.67
C LEU A 60 -23.80 7.37 -12.44
N GLU A 61 -23.82 7.83 -11.18
CA GLU A 61 -24.16 9.22 -10.84
C GLU A 61 -23.17 10.21 -11.45
N ALA A 62 -21.86 9.93 -11.39
CA ALA A 62 -20.83 10.77 -11.97
C ALA A 62 -20.97 10.90 -13.50
N LEU A 63 -21.23 9.77 -14.18
CA LEU A 63 -21.50 9.75 -15.63
C LEU A 63 -22.75 10.58 -15.98
N GLU A 64 -23.79 10.47 -15.18
CA GLU A 64 -25.05 11.20 -15.39
C GLU A 64 -24.93 12.70 -15.10
N GLN A 65 -24.18 13.08 -14.07
CA GLN A 65 -23.84 14.48 -13.78
C GLN A 65 -23.04 15.09 -14.93
N HIS A 66 -22.03 14.37 -15.44
CA HIS A 66 -21.25 14.82 -16.59
C HIS A 66 -22.13 15.01 -17.84
N ARG A 67 -22.99 14.04 -18.14
CA ARG A 67 -23.95 14.13 -19.25
C ARG A 67 -24.85 15.34 -19.12
N THR A 68 -25.43 15.56 -17.94
CA THR A 68 -26.32 16.68 -17.68
C THR A 68 -25.60 18.02 -17.88
N ARG A 69 -24.34 18.12 -17.47
CA ARG A 69 -23.50 19.31 -17.72
C ARG A 69 -23.24 19.51 -19.22
N ALA A 70 -22.79 18.48 -19.94
CA ALA A 70 -22.54 18.56 -21.38
C ALA A 70 -23.79 18.98 -22.17
N MET A 71 -24.96 18.47 -21.80
CA MET A 71 -26.24 18.85 -22.40
C MET A 71 -26.59 20.33 -22.17
N ARG A 72 -26.29 20.91 -21.00
CA ARG A 72 -26.48 22.34 -20.72
C ARG A 72 -25.53 23.22 -21.52
N GLU A 73 -24.32 22.72 -21.79
CA GLU A 73 -23.28 23.36 -22.60
C GLU A 73 -23.49 23.12 -24.11
N GLU A 74 -24.61 22.51 -24.52
CA GLU A 74 -24.95 22.15 -25.91
C GLU A 74 -23.88 21.36 -26.67
N ARG A 75 -23.10 20.53 -25.95
CA ARG A 75 -22.04 19.71 -26.53
C ARG A 75 -22.30 18.21 -26.37
N PRO A 76 -21.70 17.36 -27.22
CA PRO A 76 -21.71 15.91 -27.03
C PRO A 76 -21.11 15.51 -25.66
N ALA A 77 -21.71 14.54 -24.99
CA ALA A 77 -21.12 13.94 -23.80
C ALA A 77 -20.20 12.79 -24.22
N LEU A 78 -18.96 12.83 -23.76
CA LEU A 78 -17.96 11.79 -24.01
C LEU A 78 -17.44 11.30 -22.66
N ALA A 79 -17.56 10.00 -22.40
CA ALA A 79 -17.04 9.39 -21.17
C ALA A 79 -16.17 8.17 -21.49
N ALA A 80 -15.07 8.01 -20.78
CA ALA A 80 -14.17 6.87 -20.92
C ALA A 80 -14.10 6.09 -19.60
N VAL A 81 -14.56 4.85 -19.63
CA VAL A 81 -14.54 3.91 -18.50
C VAL A 81 -13.31 3.02 -18.64
N SER A 82 -12.37 3.17 -17.72
CA SER A 82 -11.08 2.46 -17.70
C SER A 82 -10.94 1.55 -16.48
N GLY A 83 -10.00 0.60 -16.53
CA GLY A 83 -9.69 -0.31 -15.42
C GLY A 83 -9.29 -1.70 -15.89
N LEU A 84 -8.88 -2.54 -14.94
CA LEU A 84 -8.43 -3.92 -15.17
C LEU A 84 -9.41 -4.73 -16.05
N GLY A 85 -8.90 -5.69 -16.79
CA GLY A 85 -9.78 -6.63 -17.51
C GLY A 85 -10.68 -7.39 -16.52
N GLY A 86 -11.95 -7.62 -16.88
CA GLY A 86 -12.91 -8.27 -15.99
C GLY A 86 -13.47 -7.40 -14.85
N ILE A 87 -13.11 -6.11 -14.76
CA ILE A 87 -13.58 -5.18 -13.70
C ILE A 87 -15.04 -4.71 -13.87
N GLY A 88 -15.68 -4.99 -15.01
CA GLY A 88 -17.08 -4.60 -15.28
C GLY A 88 -17.29 -3.31 -16.08
N LYS A 89 -16.29 -2.83 -16.85
CA LYS A 89 -16.39 -1.59 -17.65
C LYS A 89 -17.57 -1.60 -18.64
N THR A 90 -17.63 -2.64 -19.49
CA THR A 90 -18.68 -2.84 -20.48
C THR A 90 -20.05 -2.94 -19.82
N THR A 91 -20.15 -3.70 -18.72
CA THR A 91 -21.35 -3.81 -17.91
C THR A 91 -21.85 -2.46 -17.39
N LEU A 92 -20.96 -1.62 -16.85
CA LEU A 92 -21.31 -0.27 -16.39
C LEU A 92 -21.77 0.62 -17.55
N ALA A 93 -21.02 0.64 -18.65
CA ALA A 93 -21.33 1.45 -19.82
C ALA A 93 -22.69 1.06 -20.42
N LEU A 94 -22.94 -0.24 -20.59
CA LEU A 94 -24.23 -0.75 -21.08
C LEU A 94 -25.38 -0.34 -20.14
N ARG A 95 -25.21 -0.49 -18.83
CA ARG A 95 -26.24 -0.09 -17.85
C ARG A 95 -26.60 1.38 -17.97
N TRP A 96 -25.58 2.24 -18.05
CA TRP A 96 -25.77 3.68 -18.20
C TRP A 96 -26.48 4.00 -19.53
N LEU A 97 -25.98 3.48 -20.64
CA LEU A 97 -26.50 3.78 -21.98
C LEU A 97 -27.91 3.23 -22.23
N HIS A 98 -28.26 2.08 -21.66
CA HIS A 98 -29.63 1.55 -21.71
C HIS A 98 -30.62 2.43 -20.97
N ALA A 99 -30.23 3.01 -19.83
CA ALA A 99 -31.08 3.94 -19.07
C ALA A 99 -31.41 5.22 -19.86
N LEU A 100 -30.53 5.60 -20.81
CA LEU A 100 -30.71 6.80 -21.65
C LEU A 100 -31.65 6.59 -22.84
N ARG A 101 -32.03 5.35 -23.16
CA ARG A 101 -32.82 4.99 -24.35
C ARG A 101 -34.03 5.91 -24.64
N PRO A 102 -34.87 6.31 -23.67
CA PRO A 102 -36.00 7.19 -23.95
C PRO A 102 -35.62 8.60 -24.43
N GLN A 103 -34.39 9.05 -24.17
CA GLN A 103 -33.89 10.39 -24.48
C GLN A 103 -33.10 10.44 -25.80
N PHE A 104 -32.87 9.32 -26.47
CA PHE A 104 -32.07 9.25 -27.71
C PHE A 104 -32.81 8.42 -28.78
N PRO A 105 -33.87 9.00 -29.39
CA PRO A 105 -34.77 8.27 -30.28
C PRO A 105 -34.15 7.93 -31.64
N ASP A 106 -33.05 8.59 -32.04
CA ASP A 106 -32.44 8.41 -33.35
C ASP A 106 -31.51 7.19 -33.41
N GLY A 107 -31.31 6.51 -32.28
CA GLY A 107 -30.76 5.17 -32.20
C GLY A 107 -29.51 5.02 -31.34
N GLN A 108 -29.02 3.79 -31.31
CA GLN A 108 -27.85 3.36 -30.57
C GLN A 108 -26.90 2.58 -31.47
N LEU A 109 -25.64 2.99 -31.47
CA LEU A 109 -24.55 2.36 -32.23
C LEU A 109 -23.58 1.66 -31.29
N TYR A 110 -23.07 0.51 -31.72
CA TYR A 110 -22.12 -0.30 -30.95
C TYR A 110 -20.99 -0.77 -31.84
N ALA A 111 -19.76 -0.66 -31.34
CA ALA A 111 -18.60 -1.30 -31.91
C ALA A 111 -17.72 -1.88 -30.82
N ASP A 112 -17.46 -3.18 -30.92
CA ASP A 112 -16.30 -3.79 -30.28
C ASP A 112 -15.07 -3.47 -31.13
N LEU A 113 -14.10 -2.80 -30.51
CA LEU A 113 -12.86 -2.36 -31.13
C LEU A 113 -11.73 -3.38 -30.96
N GLY A 114 -11.93 -4.41 -30.13
CA GLY A 114 -11.04 -5.56 -29.99
C GLY A 114 -9.57 -5.18 -29.85
N ALA A 115 -9.23 -4.30 -28.91
CA ALA A 115 -7.88 -3.74 -28.73
C ALA A 115 -6.75 -4.78 -28.70
N GLN A 116 -7.08 -6.05 -28.49
CA GLN A 116 -6.15 -7.16 -28.25
C GLN A 116 -6.30 -8.32 -29.24
N ASP A 117 -7.03 -8.16 -30.35
CA ASP A 117 -7.04 -9.16 -31.42
C ASP A 117 -5.60 -9.32 -31.98
N PRO A 118 -5.03 -10.54 -31.98
CA PRO A 118 -3.71 -10.80 -32.56
C PRO A 118 -3.58 -10.38 -34.04
N ALA A 119 -4.70 -10.31 -34.76
CA ALA A 119 -4.76 -9.82 -36.15
C ALA A 119 -4.71 -8.28 -36.27
N GLY A 120 -4.65 -7.57 -35.13
CA GLY A 120 -4.83 -6.12 -35.04
C GLY A 120 -6.29 -5.77 -34.82
N GLY A 121 -6.60 -5.01 -33.78
CA GLY A 121 -7.97 -4.63 -33.44
C GLY A 121 -8.70 -3.91 -34.57
N VAL A 122 -10.02 -3.77 -34.45
CA VAL A 122 -10.87 -3.29 -35.55
C VAL A 122 -10.52 -1.86 -35.93
N LEU A 123 -10.22 -1.65 -37.21
CA LEU A 123 -9.85 -0.34 -37.73
C LEU A 123 -11.06 0.62 -37.73
N PRO A 124 -10.87 1.92 -37.44
CA PRO A 124 -11.96 2.90 -37.45
C PRO A 124 -12.69 2.98 -38.79
N ASP A 125 -11.99 2.72 -39.89
CA ASP A 125 -12.55 2.71 -41.25
C ASP A 125 -13.68 1.68 -41.41
N GLU A 126 -13.47 0.46 -40.89
CA GLU A 126 -14.45 -0.62 -40.93
C GLU A 126 -15.65 -0.34 -40.03
N VAL A 127 -15.42 0.25 -38.85
CA VAL A 127 -16.47 0.67 -37.93
C VAL A 127 -17.35 1.74 -38.57
N LEU A 128 -16.74 2.78 -39.15
CA LEU A 128 -17.49 3.83 -39.84
C LEU A 128 -18.28 3.29 -41.03
N GLY A 129 -17.72 2.35 -41.79
CA GLY A 129 -18.45 1.68 -42.87
C GLY A 129 -19.69 0.92 -42.36
N ARG A 130 -19.64 0.34 -41.17
CA ARG A 130 -20.80 -0.30 -40.52
C ARG A 130 -21.79 0.74 -39.98
N PHE A 131 -21.33 1.81 -39.33
CA PHE A 131 -22.18 2.87 -38.80
C PHE A 131 -22.91 3.64 -39.90
N LEU A 132 -22.23 4.01 -40.98
CA LEU A 132 -22.83 4.70 -42.13
C LEU A 132 -23.96 3.87 -42.75
N ARG A 133 -23.73 2.56 -42.96
CA ARG A 133 -24.76 1.64 -43.44
C ARG A 133 -25.94 1.53 -42.47
N ALA A 134 -25.67 1.45 -41.17
CA ALA A 134 -26.72 1.42 -40.15
C ALA A 134 -27.54 2.72 -40.09
N LEU A 135 -26.95 3.86 -40.47
CA LEU A 135 -27.62 5.16 -40.53
C LEU A 135 -28.35 5.41 -41.86
N GLY A 136 -28.33 4.45 -42.79
CA GLY A 136 -29.08 4.44 -44.04
C GLY A 136 -28.27 4.74 -45.30
N VAL A 137 -26.93 4.84 -45.23
CA VAL A 137 -26.08 5.04 -46.42
C VAL A 137 -25.96 3.73 -47.19
N SER A 138 -26.24 3.74 -48.50
CA SER A 138 -26.06 2.56 -49.35
C SER A 138 -24.58 2.18 -49.42
N ALA A 139 -24.28 0.88 -49.55
CA ALA A 139 -22.90 0.39 -49.60
C ALA A 139 -22.07 1.02 -50.74
N GLN A 140 -22.71 1.38 -51.85
CA GLN A 140 -22.07 2.05 -52.99
C GLN A 140 -21.75 3.54 -52.74
N ASP A 141 -22.42 4.17 -51.77
CA ASP A 141 -22.29 5.59 -51.44
C ASP A 141 -21.37 5.82 -50.23
N VAL A 142 -20.85 4.74 -49.62
CA VAL A 142 -19.87 4.83 -48.54
C VAL A 142 -18.51 5.21 -49.14
N PRO A 143 -17.91 6.35 -48.74
CA PRO A 143 -16.61 6.79 -49.27
C PRO A 143 -15.49 5.78 -49.01
N VAL A 144 -14.40 5.87 -49.76
CA VAL A 144 -13.27 4.92 -49.62
C VAL A 144 -12.33 5.33 -48.51
N THR A 145 -12.12 6.63 -48.30
CA THR A 145 -11.14 7.11 -47.34
C THR A 145 -11.73 7.34 -45.94
N LEU A 146 -10.91 7.12 -44.91
CA LEU A 146 -11.28 7.37 -43.52
C LEU A 146 -11.73 8.82 -43.28
N ALA A 147 -11.05 9.78 -43.92
CA ALA A 147 -11.35 11.21 -43.76
C ALA A 147 -12.75 11.54 -44.31
N GLU A 148 -13.08 11.05 -45.50
CA GLU A 148 -14.41 11.24 -46.11
C GLU A 148 -15.51 10.51 -45.32
N ARG A 149 -15.26 9.28 -44.87
CA ARG A 149 -16.21 8.54 -44.00
C ARG A 149 -16.47 9.27 -42.70
N THR A 150 -15.42 9.83 -42.09
CA THR A 150 -15.54 10.62 -40.85
C THR A 150 -16.36 11.89 -41.09
N ALA A 151 -16.09 12.61 -42.18
CA ALA A 151 -16.84 13.81 -42.55
C ALA A 151 -18.32 13.49 -42.78
N LEU A 152 -18.61 12.44 -43.57
CA LEU A 152 -19.98 12.01 -43.83
C LEU A 152 -20.70 11.57 -42.54
N TYR A 153 -20.02 10.82 -41.67
CA TYR A 153 -20.58 10.40 -40.39
C TYR A 153 -20.94 11.59 -39.51
N ARG A 154 -20.07 12.60 -39.43
CA ARG A 154 -20.34 13.84 -38.68
C ARG A 154 -21.52 14.61 -39.28
N SER A 155 -21.58 14.75 -40.61
CA SER A 155 -22.71 15.39 -41.29
C SER A 155 -24.04 14.69 -41.03
N LEU A 156 -24.08 13.36 -41.11
CA LEU A 156 -25.30 12.57 -40.87
C LEU A 156 -25.77 12.60 -39.42
N THR A 157 -24.84 12.80 -38.48
CA THR A 157 -25.13 12.78 -37.04
C THR A 157 -25.30 14.18 -36.44
N ALA A 158 -25.06 15.26 -37.19
CA ALA A 158 -25.10 16.64 -36.70
C ALA A 158 -26.41 17.02 -36.02
N GLU A 159 -27.55 16.54 -36.53
CA GLU A 159 -28.88 16.82 -35.98
C GLU A 159 -29.50 15.62 -35.24
N ARG A 160 -28.79 14.49 -35.13
CA ARG A 160 -29.31 13.27 -34.51
C ARG A 160 -28.97 13.18 -33.04
N ARG A 161 -29.90 12.59 -32.28
CA ARG A 161 -29.75 12.22 -30.87
C ARG A 161 -29.39 10.75 -30.74
N LEU A 162 -28.09 10.48 -30.74
CA LEU A 162 -27.54 9.12 -30.72
C LEU A 162 -26.84 8.77 -29.41
N VAL A 163 -26.86 7.48 -29.10
CA VAL A 163 -25.96 6.86 -28.13
C VAL A 163 -24.94 6.01 -28.88
N VAL A 164 -23.67 6.09 -28.49
CA VAL A 164 -22.59 5.31 -29.09
C VAL A 164 -21.81 4.61 -27.98
N LEU A 165 -21.61 3.29 -28.11
CA LEU A 165 -20.69 2.52 -27.28
C LEU A 165 -19.51 2.05 -28.15
N LEU A 166 -18.31 2.47 -27.75
CA LEU A 166 -17.04 2.03 -28.32
C LEU A 166 -16.34 1.16 -27.27
N ASP A 167 -16.51 -0.16 -27.40
CA ASP A 167 -16.08 -1.13 -26.41
C ASP A 167 -14.66 -1.64 -26.72
N ASP A 168 -13.86 -1.85 -25.67
CA ASP A 168 -12.46 -2.32 -25.73
C ASP A 168 -11.56 -1.49 -26.66
N ALA A 169 -11.55 -0.17 -26.49
CA ALA A 169 -10.71 0.76 -27.26
C ALA A 169 -9.24 0.70 -26.86
N ALA A 170 -8.33 0.66 -27.84
CA ALA A 170 -6.89 0.63 -27.59
C ALA A 170 -6.29 2.04 -27.41
N THR A 171 -6.71 3.00 -28.25
CA THR A 171 -6.10 4.34 -28.29
C THR A 171 -7.12 5.44 -28.57
N ALA A 172 -6.83 6.67 -28.13
CA ALA A 172 -7.67 7.84 -28.44
C ALA A 172 -7.78 8.09 -29.96
N ALA A 173 -6.72 7.76 -30.71
CA ALA A 173 -6.70 7.89 -32.16
C ALA A 173 -7.71 6.96 -32.86
N GLN A 174 -7.97 5.77 -32.28
CA GLN A 174 -9.01 4.86 -32.77
C GLN A 174 -10.43 5.42 -32.54
N VAL A 175 -10.61 6.15 -31.44
CA VAL A 175 -11.92 6.68 -31.00
C VAL A 175 -12.32 7.95 -31.75
N ARG A 176 -11.39 8.90 -31.97
CA ARG A 176 -11.70 10.24 -32.53
C ARG A 176 -12.47 10.24 -33.86
N PRO A 177 -12.18 9.36 -34.83
CA PRO A 177 -12.96 9.28 -36.07
C PRO A 177 -14.40 8.82 -35.86
N LEU A 178 -14.66 8.10 -34.77
CA LEU A 178 -15.94 7.47 -34.44
C LEU A 178 -16.85 8.37 -33.59
N LEU A 179 -16.42 9.60 -33.29
CA LEU A 179 -17.20 10.54 -32.49
C LEU A 179 -18.27 11.24 -33.34
N PRO A 180 -19.56 11.15 -32.96
CA PRO A 180 -20.65 11.87 -33.63
C PRO A 180 -20.60 13.38 -33.38
N ALA A 181 -21.24 14.17 -34.26
CA ALA A 181 -21.25 15.64 -34.17
C ALA A 181 -22.43 16.23 -33.39
N GLY A 182 -23.61 15.59 -33.44
CA GLY A 182 -24.83 16.12 -32.83
C GLY A 182 -24.98 15.85 -31.33
N ARG A 183 -26.18 16.08 -30.81
CA ARG A 183 -26.55 15.90 -29.39
C ARG A 183 -26.49 14.43 -28.99
N SER A 184 -25.31 13.95 -28.64
CA SER A 184 -25.00 12.52 -28.52
C SER A 184 -24.28 12.20 -27.21
N VAL A 185 -24.35 10.93 -26.83
CA VAL A 185 -23.61 10.38 -25.69
C VAL A 185 -22.74 9.25 -26.19
N THR A 186 -21.42 9.39 -26.05
CA THR A 186 -20.45 8.35 -26.38
C THR A 186 -19.82 7.82 -25.11
N ALA A 187 -19.98 6.51 -24.86
CA ALA A 187 -19.22 5.80 -23.85
C ALA A 187 -18.11 5.00 -24.53
N VAL A 188 -16.90 5.13 -24.00
CA VAL A 188 -15.73 4.36 -24.42
C VAL A 188 -15.33 3.46 -23.28
N THR A 189 -15.10 2.17 -23.52
CA THR A 189 -14.47 1.31 -22.52
C THR A 189 -13.04 1.00 -22.95
N SER A 190 -12.11 0.94 -22.00
CA SER A 190 -10.73 0.57 -22.29
C SER A 190 -10.09 -0.13 -21.10
N ARG A 191 -9.18 -1.07 -21.36
CA ARG A 191 -8.36 -1.68 -20.28
C ARG A 191 -7.34 -0.69 -19.73
N GLY A 192 -6.91 0.27 -20.54
CA GLY A 192 -5.98 1.29 -20.15
C GLY A 192 -6.63 2.65 -19.88
N ARG A 193 -5.88 3.53 -19.23
CA ARG A 193 -6.28 4.94 -19.11
C ARG A 193 -6.08 5.63 -20.46
N MET A 194 -6.99 6.53 -20.82
CA MET A 194 -6.97 7.24 -22.11
C MET A 194 -6.90 8.77 -21.92
N PRO A 195 -5.82 9.31 -21.32
CA PRO A 195 -5.72 10.75 -21.03
C PRO A 195 -5.82 11.61 -22.29
N GLY A 196 -5.44 11.07 -23.46
CA GLY A 196 -5.58 11.75 -24.74
C GLY A 196 -7.02 12.14 -25.10
N LEU A 197 -8.04 11.41 -24.61
CA LEU A 197 -9.45 11.76 -24.83
C LEU A 197 -9.93 12.90 -23.92
N THR A 198 -9.25 13.17 -22.81
CA THR A 198 -9.61 14.29 -21.92
C THR A 198 -9.48 15.63 -22.65
N VAL A 199 -8.54 15.75 -23.59
CA VAL A 199 -8.41 16.91 -24.49
C VAL A 199 -9.65 17.07 -25.39
N ASP A 200 -10.28 15.96 -25.75
CA ASP A 200 -11.52 15.91 -26.55
C ASP A 200 -12.78 16.14 -25.68
N GLY A 201 -12.63 16.63 -24.45
CA GLY A 201 -13.74 16.92 -23.52
C GLY A 201 -14.30 15.69 -22.80
N CYS A 202 -13.57 14.57 -22.82
CA CYS A 202 -13.96 13.32 -22.18
C CYS A 202 -13.90 13.39 -20.66
N TYR A 203 -14.93 12.85 -20.00
CA TYR A 203 -14.92 12.57 -18.57
C TYR A 203 -14.34 11.17 -18.29
N PRO A 204 -13.17 11.07 -17.64
CA PRO A 204 -12.57 9.79 -17.31
C PRO A 204 -13.21 9.21 -16.04
N VAL A 205 -13.59 7.94 -16.10
CA VAL A 205 -14.02 7.12 -14.97
C VAL A 205 -13.07 5.93 -14.88
N HIS A 206 -12.44 5.72 -13.73
CA HIS A 206 -11.56 4.58 -13.49
C HIS A 206 -12.22 3.64 -12.48
N LEU A 207 -12.44 2.39 -12.87
CA LEU A 207 -13.09 1.41 -12.01
C LEU A 207 -12.07 0.68 -11.16
N GLU A 208 -12.32 0.68 -9.85
CA GLU A 208 -11.60 -0.12 -8.86
C GLU A 208 -12.33 -1.45 -8.59
N PRO A 209 -11.65 -2.44 -7.97
CA PRO A 209 -12.31 -3.66 -7.50
C PRO A 209 -13.51 -3.37 -6.60
N LEU A 210 -14.45 -4.31 -6.52
CA LEU A 210 -15.60 -4.18 -5.64
C LEU A 210 -15.16 -4.20 -4.17
N GLY A 211 -15.86 -3.43 -3.34
CA GLY A 211 -15.75 -3.56 -1.89
C GLY A 211 -16.21 -4.96 -1.42
N PRO A 212 -15.82 -5.40 -0.21
CA PRO A 212 -16.15 -6.73 0.30
C PRO A 212 -17.65 -7.05 0.24
N ASP A 213 -18.51 -6.12 0.66
CA ASP A 213 -19.96 -6.32 0.71
C ASP A 213 -20.58 -6.49 -0.69
N ALA A 214 -20.13 -5.67 -1.65
CA ALA A 214 -20.57 -5.75 -3.03
C ALA A 214 -20.09 -7.01 -3.74
N ALA A 215 -18.86 -7.43 -3.48
CA ALA A 215 -18.34 -8.68 -4.01
C ALA A 215 -19.05 -9.90 -3.39
N MET A 216 -19.46 -9.81 -2.13
CA MET A 216 -20.35 -10.79 -1.49
C MET A 216 -21.73 -10.84 -2.15
N GLU A 217 -22.33 -9.69 -2.45
CA GLU A 217 -23.60 -9.62 -3.20
C GLU A 217 -23.45 -10.27 -4.58
N LEU A 218 -22.35 -9.99 -5.29
CA LEU A 218 -22.07 -10.59 -6.60
C LEU A 218 -21.86 -12.10 -6.52
N LEU A 219 -21.22 -12.60 -5.46
CA LEU A 219 -21.07 -14.03 -5.23
C LEU A 219 -22.44 -14.69 -5.02
N ALA A 220 -23.32 -14.07 -4.23
CA ALA A 220 -24.68 -14.57 -4.00
C ALA A 220 -25.55 -14.53 -5.26
N ASP A 221 -25.41 -13.50 -6.09
CA ASP A 221 -26.10 -13.40 -7.39
C ASP A 221 -25.65 -14.51 -8.35
N THR A 222 -24.36 -14.87 -8.33
CA THR A 222 -23.79 -15.90 -9.20
C THR A 222 -24.01 -17.32 -8.67
N LEU A 223 -24.10 -17.48 -7.36
CA LEU A 223 -24.38 -18.73 -6.66
C LEU A 223 -25.75 -18.65 -5.97
N PRO A 224 -26.86 -18.81 -6.72
CA PRO A 224 -28.21 -18.57 -6.22
C PRO A 224 -28.72 -19.75 -5.38
N ASP A 225 -27.95 -20.14 -4.37
CA ASP A 225 -28.32 -21.10 -3.33
C ASP A 225 -27.98 -20.56 -1.93
N ASP A 226 -28.43 -21.26 -0.89
CA ASP A 226 -28.27 -20.81 0.49
C ASP A 226 -26.82 -20.97 1.01
N ARG A 227 -25.84 -21.43 0.22
CA ARG A 227 -24.47 -21.69 0.71
C ARG A 227 -23.75 -20.42 1.14
N VAL A 228 -23.97 -19.30 0.44
CA VAL A 228 -23.34 -18.02 0.83
C VAL A 228 -23.85 -17.57 2.20
N ALA A 229 -25.17 -17.67 2.42
CA ALA A 229 -25.80 -17.35 3.71
C ALA A 229 -25.41 -18.36 4.81
N ALA A 230 -25.26 -19.64 4.47
CA ALA A 230 -24.88 -20.70 5.42
C ALA A 230 -23.38 -20.70 5.78
N GLN A 231 -22.52 -20.09 4.96
CA GLN A 231 -21.05 -20.07 5.15
C GLN A 231 -20.47 -18.65 4.94
N PRO A 232 -20.90 -17.64 5.72
CA PRO A 232 -20.54 -16.24 5.48
C PRO A 232 -19.04 -15.97 5.63
N ASP A 233 -18.37 -16.60 6.60
CA ASP A 233 -16.93 -16.43 6.80
C ASP A 233 -16.10 -17.01 5.64
N ALA A 234 -16.48 -18.19 5.15
CA ALA A 234 -15.79 -18.82 4.03
C ALA A 234 -16.06 -18.06 2.72
N ALA A 235 -17.27 -17.53 2.54
CA ALA A 235 -17.62 -16.71 1.39
C ALA A 235 -16.85 -15.39 1.38
N ARG A 236 -16.70 -14.73 2.53
CA ARG A 236 -15.86 -13.53 2.66
C ARG A 236 -14.41 -13.82 2.31
N LEU A 237 -13.84 -14.91 2.85
CA LEU A 237 -12.47 -15.31 2.54
C LEU A 237 -12.30 -15.66 1.05
N LEU A 238 -13.31 -16.29 0.41
CA LEU A 238 -13.29 -16.52 -1.04
C LEU A 238 -13.26 -15.21 -1.84
N VAL A 239 -14.09 -14.24 -1.45
CA VAL A 239 -14.12 -12.90 -2.07
C VAL A 239 -12.78 -12.17 -1.89
N GLU A 240 -12.17 -12.28 -0.70
CA GLU A 240 -10.83 -11.75 -0.42
C GLU A 240 -9.77 -12.41 -1.30
N LEU A 241 -9.82 -13.73 -1.51
CA LEU A 241 -8.90 -14.45 -2.41
C LEU A 241 -9.11 -14.08 -3.89
N CYS A 242 -10.33 -13.72 -4.28
CA CYS A 242 -10.63 -13.11 -5.58
C CYS A 242 -10.28 -11.61 -5.64
N ALA A 243 -9.86 -11.03 -4.52
CA ALA A 243 -9.51 -9.63 -4.30
C ALA A 243 -10.59 -8.64 -4.81
N GLY A 244 -11.86 -9.03 -4.77
CA GLY A 244 -12.97 -8.17 -5.20
C GLY A 244 -13.05 -7.93 -6.73
N LEU A 245 -12.30 -8.66 -7.55
CA LEU A 245 -12.42 -8.59 -9.01
C LEU A 245 -13.72 -9.27 -9.48
N PRO A 246 -14.68 -8.56 -10.11
CA PRO A 246 -15.98 -9.12 -10.49
C PRO A 246 -15.91 -10.40 -11.32
N LEU A 247 -15.03 -10.45 -12.32
CA LEU A 247 -14.85 -11.66 -13.13
C LEU A 247 -14.40 -12.86 -12.29
N ALA A 248 -13.43 -12.67 -11.39
CA ALA A 248 -12.93 -13.75 -10.52
C ALA A 248 -14.03 -14.26 -9.58
N VAL A 249 -14.81 -13.35 -9.00
CA VAL A 249 -15.96 -13.70 -8.14
C VAL A 249 -17.01 -14.49 -8.92
N ARG A 250 -17.34 -14.06 -10.15
CA ARG A 250 -18.30 -14.78 -11.00
C ARG A 250 -17.79 -16.15 -11.41
N VAL A 251 -16.50 -16.29 -11.72
CA VAL A 251 -15.89 -17.58 -12.04
C VAL A 251 -15.93 -18.52 -10.83
N ALA A 252 -15.57 -18.03 -9.65
CA ALA A 252 -15.64 -18.82 -8.42
C ALA A 252 -17.08 -19.27 -8.13
N GLY A 253 -18.06 -18.36 -8.24
CA GLY A 253 -19.48 -18.65 -8.09
C GLY A 253 -19.98 -19.68 -9.11
N ALA A 254 -19.67 -19.51 -10.39
CA ALA A 254 -20.06 -20.43 -11.45
C ALA A 254 -19.47 -21.83 -11.26
N ARG A 255 -18.21 -21.94 -10.82
CA ARG A 255 -17.58 -23.24 -10.49
C ARG A 255 -18.21 -23.93 -9.28
N LEU A 256 -18.73 -23.17 -8.31
CA LEU A 256 -19.51 -23.70 -7.19
C LEU A 256 -20.91 -24.13 -7.63
N ALA A 257 -21.55 -23.35 -8.50
CA ALA A 257 -22.87 -23.66 -9.07
C ALA A 257 -22.83 -24.95 -9.90
N ALA A 258 -21.77 -25.15 -10.69
CA ALA A 258 -21.55 -26.37 -11.47
C ALA A 258 -21.26 -27.62 -10.60
N ARG A 259 -21.02 -27.46 -9.29
CA ARG A 259 -20.72 -28.57 -8.35
C ARG A 259 -21.52 -28.40 -7.04
N PRO A 260 -22.81 -28.75 -7.04
CA PRO A 260 -23.70 -28.52 -5.90
C PRO A 260 -23.21 -29.11 -4.57
N GLU A 261 -22.56 -30.27 -4.62
CA GLU A 261 -22.03 -30.97 -3.44
C GLU A 261 -20.78 -30.31 -2.81
N ARG A 262 -20.10 -29.42 -3.53
CA ARG A 262 -18.86 -28.79 -3.03
C ARG A 262 -19.16 -27.62 -2.10
N ARG A 263 -18.46 -27.56 -0.97
CA ARG A 263 -18.54 -26.44 -0.03
C ARG A 263 -17.64 -25.28 -0.46
N ILE A 264 -18.00 -24.06 -0.05
CA ILE A 264 -17.19 -22.86 -0.29
C ILE A 264 -15.80 -23.01 0.32
N THR A 265 -15.72 -23.58 1.53
CA THR A 265 -14.46 -23.90 2.23
C THR A 265 -13.50 -24.77 1.40
N THR A 266 -14.01 -25.65 0.53
CA THR A 266 -13.18 -26.48 -0.35
C THR A 266 -12.50 -25.64 -1.44
N MET A 267 -13.22 -24.66 -2.00
CA MET A 267 -12.66 -23.72 -2.97
C MET A 267 -11.64 -22.79 -2.32
N VAL A 268 -11.96 -22.26 -1.12
CA VAL A 268 -11.04 -21.43 -0.33
C VAL A 268 -9.72 -22.16 -0.10
N ARG A 269 -9.80 -23.44 0.30
CA ARG A 269 -8.62 -24.28 0.52
C ARG A 269 -7.80 -24.45 -0.77
N ALA A 270 -8.44 -24.76 -1.89
CA ALA A 270 -7.77 -24.86 -3.19
C ALA A 270 -7.05 -23.55 -3.56
N LEU A 271 -7.71 -22.40 -3.39
CA LEU A 271 -7.12 -21.07 -3.63
C LEU A 271 -6.04 -20.70 -2.60
N THR A 272 -6.02 -21.29 -1.41
CA THR A 272 -4.98 -20.97 -0.42
C THR A 272 -3.75 -21.86 -0.60
N GLU A 273 -3.96 -23.15 -0.90
CA GLU A 273 -2.92 -24.18 -0.94
C GLU A 273 -2.25 -24.33 -2.31
N GLU A 274 -2.95 -24.04 -3.41
CA GLU A 274 -2.37 -24.17 -4.74
C GLU A 274 -1.43 -23.00 -5.06
N ARG A 275 -0.24 -23.32 -5.56
CA ARG A 275 0.76 -22.33 -6.00
C ARG A 275 0.27 -21.50 -7.19
N ASP A 276 -0.74 -21.98 -7.93
CA ASP A 276 -1.31 -21.29 -9.09
C ASP A 276 -2.81 -21.01 -8.91
N ARG A 277 -3.13 -20.08 -8.01
CA ARG A 277 -4.50 -19.57 -7.76
C ARG A 277 -5.26 -19.18 -9.03
N LEU A 278 -4.54 -18.74 -10.06
CA LEU A 278 -5.15 -18.31 -11.32
C LEU A 278 -5.69 -19.51 -12.12
N GLU A 279 -5.04 -20.68 -12.06
CA GLU A 279 -5.56 -21.92 -12.67
C GLU A 279 -6.89 -22.36 -12.02
N VAL A 280 -7.02 -22.17 -10.70
CA VAL A 280 -8.28 -22.45 -9.99
C VAL A 280 -9.41 -21.52 -10.44
N LEU A 281 -9.08 -20.31 -10.90
CA LEU A 281 -10.01 -19.28 -11.39
C LEU A 281 -10.16 -19.26 -12.92
N ALA A 282 -9.89 -20.38 -13.58
CA ALA A 282 -10.18 -20.55 -15.00
C ALA A 282 -11.51 -21.31 -15.23
N ILE A 283 -12.27 -20.89 -16.24
CA ILE A 283 -13.38 -21.65 -16.85
C ILE A 283 -13.13 -21.65 -18.36
N ASP A 284 -13.36 -22.78 -19.03
CA ASP A 284 -13.20 -22.90 -20.49
C ASP A 284 -13.96 -21.78 -21.23
N GLY A 285 -13.31 -21.11 -22.19
CA GLY A 285 -13.85 -20.00 -22.99
C GLY A 285 -13.39 -18.60 -22.52
N ASP A 286 -14.22 -17.57 -22.77
CA ASP A 286 -13.86 -16.14 -22.59
C ASP A 286 -13.82 -15.63 -21.13
N HIS A 287 -13.92 -16.54 -20.14
CA HIS A 287 -14.07 -16.19 -18.72
C HIS A 287 -12.85 -16.63 -17.88
N ASP A 288 -11.65 -16.49 -18.42
CA ASP A 288 -10.39 -16.75 -17.71
C ASP A 288 -9.73 -15.44 -17.23
N VAL A 289 -9.49 -15.37 -15.91
CA VAL A 289 -8.79 -14.26 -15.27
C VAL A 289 -7.34 -14.16 -15.74
N ARG A 290 -6.65 -15.29 -15.92
CA ARG A 290 -5.25 -15.32 -16.38
C ARG A 290 -5.14 -14.81 -17.81
N ALA A 291 -5.94 -15.38 -18.73
CA ALA A 291 -5.99 -14.91 -20.11
C ALA A 291 -6.28 -13.39 -20.19
N THR A 292 -7.17 -12.89 -19.35
CA THR A 292 -7.50 -11.46 -19.27
C THR A 292 -6.29 -10.60 -18.89
N LEU A 293 -5.46 -11.05 -17.93
CA LEU A 293 -4.24 -10.36 -17.50
C LEU A 293 -3.10 -10.51 -18.52
N ASP A 294 -2.99 -11.67 -19.17
CA ASP A 294 -2.05 -11.93 -20.26
C ASP A 294 -2.18 -10.92 -21.40
N LEU A 295 -3.43 -10.58 -21.77
CA LEU A 295 -3.69 -9.57 -22.81
C LEU A 295 -3.14 -8.20 -22.40
N SER A 296 -3.41 -7.74 -21.17
CA SER A 296 -2.85 -6.48 -20.66
C SER A 296 -1.32 -6.51 -20.61
N TYR A 297 -0.71 -7.62 -20.20
CA TYR A 297 0.73 -7.80 -20.13
C TYR A 297 1.41 -7.75 -21.51
N ARG A 298 0.82 -8.36 -22.53
CA ARG A 298 1.38 -8.39 -23.90
C ARG A 298 1.50 -7.00 -24.54
N THR A 299 0.71 -6.03 -24.11
CA THR A 299 0.79 -4.64 -24.61
C THR A 299 1.96 -3.85 -24.04
N LEU A 300 2.61 -4.34 -22.98
CA LEU A 300 3.67 -3.60 -22.33
C LEU A 300 4.94 -3.55 -23.19
N PRO A 301 5.61 -2.38 -23.24
CA PRO A 301 6.96 -2.31 -23.78
C PRO A 301 7.90 -3.29 -23.04
N PRO A 302 8.92 -3.88 -23.71
CA PRO A 302 9.74 -4.95 -23.12
C PRO A 302 10.35 -4.63 -21.74
N ARG A 303 10.78 -3.38 -21.51
CA ARG A 303 11.31 -2.95 -20.20
C ARG A 303 10.23 -2.81 -19.12
N ALA A 304 9.02 -2.39 -19.49
CA ALA A 304 7.90 -2.29 -18.56
C ALA A 304 7.37 -3.69 -18.20
N ALA A 305 7.31 -4.61 -19.18
CA ALA A 305 6.99 -6.02 -18.95
C ALA A 305 7.99 -6.67 -17.98
N ARG A 306 9.28 -6.39 -18.13
CA ARG A 306 10.31 -6.84 -17.18
C ARG A 306 10.13 -6.25 -15.80
N LEU A 307 9.91 -4.92 -15.69
CA LEU A 307 9.66 -4.27 -14.39
C LEU A 307 8.43 -4.87 -13.68
N TYR A 308 7.35 -5.12 -14.43
CA TYR A 308 6.13 -5.78 -13.93
C TYR A 308 6.44 -7.13 -13.27
N ARG A 309 7.19 -8.00 -13.97
CA ARG A 309 7.61 -9.31 -13.44
C ARG A 309 8.43 -9.19 -12.16
N LEU A 310 9.44 -8.32 -12.15
CA LEU A 310 10.34 -8.17 -11.01
C LEU A 310 9.64 -7.56 -9.79
N LEU A 311 8.78 -6.56 -9.99
CA LEU A 311 7.96 -5.98 -8.91
C LEU A 311 6.92 -6.97 -8.38
N GLY A 312 6.48 -7.94 -9.19
CA GLY A 312 5.63 -9.05 -8.74
C GLY A 312 6.24 -9.88 -7.59
N LEU A 313 7.57 -9.85 -7.45
CA LEU A 313 8.32 -10.52 -6.37
C LEU A 313 8.39 -9.69 -5.07
N HIS A 314 7.85 -8.47 -5.06
CA HIS A 314 7.84 -7.63 -3.87
C HIS A 314 7.04 -8.27 -2.73
N PRO A 315 7.62 -8.41 -1.51
CA PRO A 315 6.98 -9.17 -0.43
C PRO A 315 5.86 -8.39 0.26
N GLY A 316 5.90 -7.07 0.22
CA GLY A 316 4.94 -6.18 0.86
C GLY A 316 3.77 -5.74 -0.02
N PRO A 317 2.70 -5.16 0.59
CA PRO A 317 1.44 -4.84 -0.09
C PRO A 317 1.50 -3.62 -1.02
N GLU A 318 2.41 -2.69 -0.77
CA GLU A 318 2.60 -1.46 -1.54
C GLU A 318 4.09 -1.07 -1.51
N PHE A 319 4.55 -0.27 -2.46
CA PHE A 319 5.95 0.14 -2.57
C PHE A 319 6.07 1.55 -3.13
N GLY A 320 7.21 2.20 -2.87
CA GLY A 320 7.55 3.50 -3.44
C GLY A 320 8.32 3.38 -4.75
N SER A 321 8.44 4.50 -5.48
CA SER A 321 9.16 4.61 -6.76
C SER A 321 10.61 4.11 -6.69
N ALA A 322 11.29 4.26 -5.55
CA ALA A 322 12.68 3.84 -5.35
C ALA A 322 12.87 2.32 -5.49
N VAL A 323 11.86 1.52 -5.14
CA VAL A 323 11.89 0.05 -5.30
C VAL A 323 12.00 -0.32 -6.78
N ALA A 324 11.28 0.38 -7.66
CA ALA A 324 11.34 0.15 -9.11
C ALA A 324 12.74 0.46 -9.68
N ALA A 325 13.39 1.52 -9.19
CA ALA A 325 14.76 1.84 -9.55
C ALA A 325 15.77 0.81 -9.02
N ALA A 326 15.52 0.25 -7.83
CA ALA A 326 16.36 -0.80 -7.25
C ALA A 326 16.31 -2.10 -8.06
N VAL A 327 15.12 -2.59 -8.44
CA VAL A 327 14.98 -3.87 -9.13
C VAL A 327 15.47 -3.83 -10.59
N LEU A 328 15.24 -2.70 -11.28
CA LEU A 328 15.61 -2.52 -12.68
C LEU A 328 16.43 -1.24 -12.89
N PRO A 329 17.75 -1.27 -12.62
CA PRO A 329 18.64 -0.14 -12.82
C PRO A 329 18.70 0.32 -14.29
N GLY A 330 19.04 1.59 -14.50
CA GLY A 330 19.25 2.18 -15.84
C GLY A 330 18.33 3.36 -16.21
N GLY A 331 17.74 4.02 -15.21
CA GLY A 331 16.92 5.23 -15.40
C GLY A 331 15.50 4.96 -15.90
N GLY A 332 14.63 5.96 -15.76
CA GLY A 332 13.26 5.91 -16.28
C GLY A 332 12.26 5.06 -15.48
N ALA A 333 12.54 4.74 -14.22
CA ALA A 333 11.64 3.95 -13.38
C ALA A 333 10.23 4.57 -13.27
N ALA A 334 10.14 5.89 -13.09
CA ALA A 334 8.86 6.62 -13.07
C ALA A 334 8.06 6.42 -14.37
N ALA A 335 8.69 6.62 -15.54
CA ALA A 335 8.05 6.42 -16.83
C ALA A 335 7.61 4.96 -17.05
N LEU A 336 8.36 3.98 -16.54
CA LEU A 336 7.95 2.57 -16.60
C LEU A 336 6.76 2.27 -15.67
N LEU A 337 6.73 2.85 -14.46
CA LEU A 337 5.60 2.75 -13.53
C LEU A 337 4.34 3.40 -14.12
N GLU A 338 4.47 4.53 -14.82
CA GLU A 338 3.39 5.15 -15.58
C GLU A 338 2.84 4.18 -16.64
N LYS A 339 3.69 3.46 -17.39
CA LYS A 339 3.20 2.43 -18.34
C LYS A 339 2.41 1.31 -17.68
N LEU A 340 2.76 0.93 -16.45
CA LEU A 340 2.00 -0.06 -15.70
C LEU A 340 0.66 0.49 -15.21
N HIS A 341 0.61 1.76 -14.78
CA HIS A 341 -0.64 2.45 -14.46
C HIS A 341 -1.53 2.66 -15.68
N ASP A 342 -0.94 3.04 -16.83
CA ASP A 342 -1.64 3.19 -18.11
C ASP A 342 -2.29 1.86 -18.52
N ALA A 343 -1.64 0.73 -18.26
CA ALA A 343 -2.18 -0.62 -18.50
C ALA A 343 -3.14 -1.13 -17.39
N SER A 344 -3.43 -0.31 -16.38
CA SER A 344 -4.19 -0.65 -15.17
C SER A 344 -3.60 -1.82 -14.34
N LEU A 345 -2.31 -2.15 -14.51
CA LEU A 345 -1.65 -3.25 -13.80
C LEU A 345 -1.12 -2.83 -12.41
N LEU A 346 -1.10 -1.53 -12.14
CA LEU A 346 -0.86 -0.96 -10.82
C LEU A 346 -2.03 -0.05 -10.43
N LEU A 347 -2.24 0.09 -9.12
CA LEU A 347 -3.12 1.08 -8.53
C LEU A 347 -2.25 2.13 -7.84
N GLY A 348 -2.65 3.39 -7.91
CA GLY A 348 -1.99 4.51 -7.25
C GLY A 348 -2.74 4.93 -5.98
N ARG A 349 -2.00 5.18 -4.90
CA ARG A 349 -2.51 5.94 -3.74
C ARG A 349 -1.63 7.18 -3.58
N GLY A 350 -2.01 8.27 -4.24
CA GLY A 350 -1.18 9.48 -4.33
C GLY A 350 -0.04 9.35 -5.35
N GLU A 351 0.81 10.38 -5.44
CA GLU A 351 1.81 10.53 -6.51
C GLU A 351 3.00 9.56 -6.39
N GLU A 352 3.26 8.95 -5.22
CA GLU A 352 4.50 8.21 -4.95
C GLU A 352 4.34 6.76 -4.48
N ARG A 353 3.09 6.26 -4.33
CA ARG A 353 2.83 4.90 -3.83
C ARG A 353 2.08 4.03 -4.83
N HIS A 354 2.65 2.86 -5.05
CA HIS A 354 2.19 1.88 -6.01
C HIS A 354 1.78 0.60 -5.28
N ARG A 355 0.69 -0.01 -5.72
CA ARG A 355 0.29 -1.35 -5.27
C ARG A 355 -0.17 -2.17 -6.45
N PHE A 356 0.09 -3.47 -6.38
CA PHE A 356 -0.62 -4.43 -7.22
C PHE A 356 -1.99 -4.72 -6.63
N HIS A 357 -2.92 -5.08 -7.50
CA HIS A 357 -4.02 -5.93 -7.07
C HIS A 357 -3.49 -7.34 -6.79
N ASP A 358 -4.03 -8.07 -5.80
CA ASP A 358 -3.45 -9.36 -5.40
C ASP A 358 -3.38 -10.38 -6.54
N LEU A 359 -4.44 -10.52 -7.33
CA LEU A 359 -4.44 -11.39 -8.53
C LEU A 359 -3.46 -10.91 -9.61
N VAL A 360 -3.24 -9.59 -9.72
CA VAL A 360 -2.28 -9.02 -10.67
C VAL A 360 -0.84 -9.26 -10.20
N ARG A 361 -0.59 -9.21 -8.87
CA ARG A 361 0.70 -9.56 -8.28
C ARG A 361 1.03 -11.04 -8.50
N LEU A 362 0.06 -11.92 -8.31
CA LEU A 362 0.20 -13.35 -8.57
C LEU A 362 0.51 -13.62 -10.04
N HIS A 363 -0.19 -12.95 -10.96
CA HIS A 363 0.13 -13.01 -12.38
C HIS A 363 1.55 -12.51 -12.69
N ALA A 364 1.95 -11.38 -12.10
CA ALA A 364 3.30 -10.83 -12.27
C ALA A 364 4.39 -11.80 -11.78
N ALA A 365 4.20 -12.40 -10.61
CA ALA A 365 5.10 -13.40 -10.05
C ALA A 365 5.14 -14.68 -10.91
N GLY A 366 3.99 -15.14 -11.42
CA GLY A 366 3.91 -16.25 -12.37
C GLY A 366 4.71 -15.97 -13.64
N LYS A 367 4.55 -14.77 -14.22
CA LYS A 367 5.35 -14.32 -15.38
C LYS A 367 6.83 -14.22 -15.07
N ALA A 368 7.22 -13.83 -13.86
CA ALA A 368 8.62 -13.87 -13.45
C ALA A 368 9.17 -15.30 -13.45
N VAL A 369 8.39 -16.30 -13.01
CA VAL A 369 8.79 -17.72 -13.03
C VAL A 369 8.95 -18.23 -14.47
N GLU A 370 8.04 -17.84 -15.37
CA GLU A 370 8.04 -18.24 -16.78
C GLU A 370 9.19 -17.60 -17.58
N ASP A 371 9.37 -16.28 -17.45
CA ASP A 371 10.19 -15.48 -18.36
C ASP A 371 11.57 -15.08 -17.78
N GLU A 372 11.79 -15.17 -16.46
CA GLU A 372 13.07 -14.81 -15.82
C GLU A 372 13.82 -16.02 -15.28
N SER A 373 15.15 -16.02 -15.45
CA SER A 373 16.01 -17.06 -14.86
C SER A 373 15.88 -17.07 -13.32
N PRO A 374 16.06 -18.22 -12.66
CA PRO A 374 16.09 -18.31 -11.19
C PRO A 374 17.05 -17.30 -10.56
N GLN A 375 18.22 -17.10 -11.16
CA GLN A 375 19.25 -16.17 -10.66
C GLN A 375 18.80 -14.70 -10.76
N GLU A 376 18.10 -14.31 -11.83
CA GLU A 376 17.58 -12.94 -11.95
C GLU A 376 16.44 -12.67 -10.96
N ARG A 377 15.58 -13.67 -10.70
CA ARG A 377 14.55 -13.57 -9.66
C ARG A 377 15.15 -13.41 -8.27
N GLU A 378 16.14 -14.23 -7.94
CA GLU A 378 16.89 -14.16 -6.70
C GLU A 378 17.57 -12.79 -6.52
N ARG A 379 18.22 -12.28 -7.57
CA ARG A 379 18.82 -10.93 -7.59
C ARG A 379 17.78 -9.82 -7.40
N ALA A 380 16.60 -9.94 -8.00
CA ALA A 380 15.55 -8.95 -7.84
C ALA A 380 15.03 -8.91 -6.40
N VAL A 381 14.77 -10.07 -5.79
CA VAL A 381 14.39 -10.16 -4.37
C VAL A 381 15.51 -9.58 -3.48
N ARG A 382 16.77 -9.91 -3.75
CA ARG A 382 17.91 -9.35 -3.01
C ARG A 382 18.00 -7.83 -3.14
N ARG A 383 17.82 -7.26 -4.33
CA ARG A 383 17.83 -5.80 -4.56
C ARG A 383 16.70 -5.08 -3.83
N ILE A 384 15.51 -5.68 -3.74
CA ILE A 384 14.41 -5.14 -2.92
C ILE A 384 14.83 -5.13 -1.45
N ALA A 385 15.39 -6.23 -0.96
CA ALA A 385 15.83 -6.35 0.43
C ALA A 385 16.97 -5.37 0.76
N ASP A 386 17.94 -5.22 -0.14
CA ASP A 386 19.06 -4.28 -0.02
C ASP A 386 18.58 -2.82 -0.03
N HIS A 387 17.58 -2.48 -0.86
CA HIS A 387 16.97 -1.15 -0.84
C HIS A 387 16.38 -0.81 0.53
N TYR A 388 15.60 -1.73 1.10
CA TYR A 388 15.00 -1.56 2.41
C TYR A 388 16.05 -1.51 3.53
N LEU A 389 17.07 -2.38 3.47
CA LEU A 389 18.16 -2.37 4.44
C LEU A 389 18.97 -1.07 4.40
N ALA A 390 19.32 -0.60 3.21
CA ALA A 390 20.09 0.63 3.06
C ALA A 390 19.29 1.86 3.50
N SER A 391 18.00 1.90 3.16
CA SER A 391 17.11 2.99 3.57
C SER A 391 16.87 3.00 5.08
N ALA A 392 16.66 1.83 5.70
CA ALA A 392 16.54 1.72 7.16
C ALA A 392 17.86 2.05 7.88
N THR A 393 19.00 1.67 7.30
CA THR A 393 20.32 2.03 7.84
C THR A 393 20.55 3.54 7.76
N ARG A 394 20.15 4.18 6.66
CA ARG A 394 20.22 5.64 6.53
C ARG A 394 19.33 6.34 7.57
N ALA A 395 18.13 5.82 7.80
CA ALA A 395 17.25 6.32 8.85
C ALA A 395 17.87 6.15 10.25
N GLU A 396 18.49 5.00 10.54
CA GLU A 396 19.22 4.75 11.78
C GLU A 396 20.33 5.78 12.02
N GLU A 397 21.14 6.08 11.00
CA GLU A 397 22.21 7.09 11.07
C GLU A 397 21.70 8.50 11.39
N ILE A 398 20.50 8.86 10.92
CA ILE A 398 19.89 10.16 11.19
C ILE A 398 19.29 10.21 12.60
N ILE A 399 18.60 9.14 13.01
CA ILE A 399 17.87 9.09 14.29
C ILE A 399 18.82 8.92 15.48
N ASP A 400 19.87 8.11 15.33
CA ASP A 400 20.85 7.86 16.40
C ASP A 400 22.31 7.89 15.88
N PRO A 401 22.84 9.08 15.54
CA PRO A 401 24.21 9.22 15.01
C PRO A 401 25.32 8.72 15.96
N GLN A 402 25.00 8.57 17.25
CA GLN A 402 25.93 8.12 18.29
C GLN A 402 25.97 6.60 18.41
N HIS A 403 24.99 5.90 17.84
CA HIS A 403 24.92 4.45 17.86
C HIS A 403 25.85 3.89 16.79
N ARG A 404 26.84 3.10 17.23
CA ARG A 404 27.73 2.36 16.34
C ARG A 404 26.95 1.29 15.58
N THR A 405 26.64 1.56 14.32
CA THR A 405 26.01 0.63 13.39
C THR A 405 26.94 -0.54 13.06
N MET A 406 26.40 -1.75 12.98
CA MET A 406 27.14 -2.91 12.47
C MET A 406 27.32 -2.79 10.95
N ALA A 407 28.41 -3.35 10.41
CA ALA A 407 28.60 -3.37 8.96
C ALA A 407 27.41 -4.05 8.27
N ARG A 408 26.89 -3.41 7.21
CA ARG A 408 25.78 -3.94 6.38
C ARG A 408 26.35 -4.65 5.16
N ASP A 409 25.74 -5.75 4.76
CA ASP A 409 26.12 -6.50 3.55
C ASP A 409 25.04 -6.34 2.47
N TYR A 410 25.48 -5.94 1.27
CA TYR A 410 24.61 -5.72 0.12
C TYR A 410 24.97 -6.68 -1.00
N GLY A 411 23.98 -7.10 -1.77
CA GLY A 411 24.18 -7.92 -2.94
C GLY A 411 24.90 -7.18 -4.08
N ALA A 412 25.15 -7.90 -5.17
CA ALA A 412 25.81 -7.32 -6.34
C ALA A 412 24.91 -6.31 -7.07
N GLY A 413 25.44 -5.09 -7.28
CA GLY A 413 24.80 -4.04 -8.07
C GLY A 413 24.71 -2.70 -7.31
N PRO A 414 24.08 -1.68 -7.91
CA PRO A 414 23.84 -0.42 -7.24
C PRO A 414 22.79 -0.58 -6.13
N VAL A 415 23.08 -0.03 -4.96
CA VAL A 415 22.14 0.07 -3.84
C VAL A 415 21.41 1.40 -3.95
N VAL A 416 20.09 1.35 -4.06
CA VAL A 416 19.23 2.54 -4.12
C VAL A 416 18.72 2.82 -2.71
N VAL A 417 18.90 4.04 -2.22
CA VAL A 417 18.43 4.50 -0.91
C VAL A 417 17.22 5.42 -1.13
N ALA A 418 16.15 5.21 -0.37
CA ALA A 418 15.00 6.12 -0.40
C ALA A 418 15.35 7.47 0.22
N ASP A 419 14.59 8.50 -0.14
CA ASP A 419 14.55 9.73 0.65
C ASP A 419 13.82 9.45 1.97
N VAL A 420 14.57 9.48 3.06
CA VAL A 420 14.07 9.28 4.43
C VAL A 420 13.95 10.60 5.20
N GLY A 421 14.12 11.74 4.52
CA GLY A 421 14.21 13.05 5.14
C GLY A 421 15.58 13.36 5.75
N ASP A 422 15.73 14.59 6.24
CA ASP A 422 16.99 15.12 6.78
C ASP A 422 17.02 15.19 8.32
N ASP A 423 15.91 14.90 8.99
CA ASP A 423 15.77 14.93 10.45
C ASP A 423 15.21 13.62 11.03
N ALA A 424 15.34 13.47 12.35
CA ALA A 424 15.01 12.24 13.05
C ALA A 424 13.50 11.90 13.03
N GLU A 425 12.60 12.90 13.04
CA GLU A 425 11.16 12.62 13.00
C GLU A 425 10.73 12.22 11.60
N ALA A 426 11.23 12.88 10.55
CA ALA A 426 10.98 12.49 9.17
C ALA A 426 11.48 11.05 8.87
N ALA A 427 12.65 10.69 9.39
CA ALA A 427 13.20 9.34 9.27
C ALA A 427 12.37 8.29 10.03
N LEU A 428 11.86 8.62 11.22
CA LEU A 428 10.94 7.76 11.97
C LEU A 428 9.62 7.57 11.22
N ASP A 429 9.04 8.64 10.68
CA ASP A 429 7.79 8.59 9.92
C ASP A 429 7.95 7.75 8.65
N TRP A 430 9.11 7.81 7.99
CA TRP A 430 9.44 6.92 6.88
C TRP A 430 9.45 5.45 7.29
N LEU A 431 10.15 5.13 8.40
CA LEU A 431 10.23 3.77 8.93
C LEU A 431 8.85 3.21 9.33
N GLU A 432 7.99 4.04 9.92
CA GLU A 432 6.61 3.68 10.26
C GLU A 432 5.78 3.37 9.03
N ARG A 433 5.84 4.25 8.02
CA ARG A 433 5.12 4.09 6.76
C ARG A 433 5.53 2.80 6.04
N GLU A 434 6.82 2.45 6.07
CA GLU A 434 7.36 1.26 5.41
C GLU A 434 7.37 0.01 6.32
N LEU A 435 6.92 0.09 7.58
CA LEU A 435 7.04 -0.98 8.57
C LEU A 435 6.48 -2.31 8.06
N ARG A 436 5.33 -2.28 7.37
CA ARG A 436 4.72 -3.50 6.79
C ARG A 436 5.62 -4.14 5.73
N ASN A 437 6.34 -3.35 4.93
CA ASN A 437 7.26 -3.83 3.92
C ASN A 437 8.54 -4.35 4.55
N LEU A 438 9.10 -3.61 5.51
CA LEU A 438 10.30 -3.98 6.28
C LEU A 438 10.10 -5.32 6.99
N MET A 439 8.97 -5.49 7.69
CA MET A 439 8.62 -6.75 8.35
C MET A 439 8.39 -7.90 7.36
N ALA A 440 7.82 -7.63 6.18
CA ALA A 440 7.68 -8.63 5.13
C ALA A 440 9.04 -9.10 4.57
N VAL A 441 9.99 -8.18 4.40
CA VAL A 441 11.38 -8.51 4.01
C VAL A 441 12.06 -9.35 5.08
N ILE A 442 11.97 -8.98 6.37
CA ILE A 442 12.55 -9.75 7.48
C ILE A 442 12.03 -11.20 7.46
N ARG A 443 10.71 -11.38 7.33
CA ARG A 443 10.08 -12.71 7.32
C ARG A 443 10.50 -13.57 6.12
N GLN A 444 10.71 -12.94 4.96
CA GLN A 444 11.06 -13.65 3.72
C GLN A 444 12.58 -13.83 3.53
N ALA A 445 13.42 -13.14 4.30
CA ALA A 445 14.87 -13.15 4.13
C ALA A 445 15.48 -14.56 4.25
N ARG A 446 15.12 -15.32 5.31
CA ARG A 446 15.62 -16.70 5.50
C ARG A 446 15.09 -17.67 4.43
N PRO A 447 13.77 -17.76 4.16
CA PRO A 447 13.26 -18.61 3.06
C PRO A 447 13.82 -18.27 1.68
N ALA A 448 14.18 -17.01 1.43
CA ALA A 448 14.76 -16.55 0.17
C ALA A 448 16.29 -16.80 0.07
N GLY A 449 16.94 -17.35 1.10
CA GLY A 449 18.37 -17.63 1.10
C GLY A 449 19.27 -16.46 1.51
N PHE A 450 18.71 -15.41 2.12
CA PHE A 450 19.45 -14.22 2.58
C PHE A 450 19.30 -13.95 4.09
N PRO A 451 19.57 -14.93 4.97
CA PRO A 451 19.40 -14.78 6.42
C PRO A 451 20.12 -13.55 7.00
N THR A 452 21.27 -13.16 6.43
CA THR A 452 22.04 -11.98 6.87
C THR A 452 21.22 -10.69 6.80
N VAL A 453 20.44 -10.50 5.73
CA VAL A 453 19.62 -9.29 5.56
C VAL A 453 18.53 -9.22 6.62
N GLY A 454 17.97 -10.36 7.03
CA GLY A 454 16.91 -10.41 8.04
C GLY A 454 17.33 -9.83 9.39
N TRP A 455 18.47 -10.27 9.93
CA TRP A 455 18.95 -9.75 11.21
C TRP A 455 19.52 -8.32 11.09
N GLN A 456 20.16 -7.98 9.97
CA GLN A 456 20.67 -6.62 9.75
C GLN A 456 19.53 -5.61 9.65
N LEU A 457 18.41 -6.00 9.04
CA LEU A 457 17.22 -5.15 8.98
C LEU A 457 16.55 -5.02 10.35
N ALA A 458 16.41 -6.13 11.09
CA ALA A 458 15.89 -6.08 12.47
C ALA A 458 16.74 -5.16 13.38
N ASP A 459 18.06 -5.16 13.19
CA ASP A 459 18.99 -4.25 13.85
C ASP A 459 18.80 -2.79 13.42
N ALA A 460 18.67 -2.51 12.12
CA ALA A 460 18.45 -1.15 11.62
C ALA A 460 17.12 -0.53 12.09
N LEU A 461 16.10 -1.34 12.39
CA LEU A 461 14.82 -0.87 12.96
C LEU A 461 14.90 -0.54 14.46
N TRP A 462 16.05 -0.75 15.10
CA TRP A 462 16.24 -0.50 16.52
C TRP A 462 15.76 0.88 17.00
N PRO A 463 16.10 2.00 16.34
CA PRO A 463 15.67 3.33 16.79
C PRO A 463 14.16 3.53 16.70
N LEU A 464 13.51 2.98 15.67
CA LEU A 464 12.06 2.99 15.53
C LEU A 464 11.40 2.33 16.74
N PHE A 465 11.82 1.10 17.03
CA PHE A 465 11.25 0.34 18.14
C PHE A 465 11.49 1.00 19.49
N LEU A 466 12.68 1.60 19.70
CA LEU A 466 12.96 2.37 20.90
C LEU A 466 12.09 3.62 21.06
N ARG A 467 11.73 4.31 19.97
CA ARG A 467 10.99 5.58 20.03
C ARG A 467 9.48 5.38 19.99
N ARG A 468 8.99 4.50 19.12
CA ARG A 468 7.56 4.31 18.83
C ARG A 468 6.93 3.07 19.48
N LYS A 469 7.75 2.17 20.04
CA LYS A 469 7.30 1.05 20.89
C LYS A 469 6.35 0.06 20.21
N PHE A 470 6.52 -0.20 18.91
CA PHE A 470 5.84 -1.29 18.20
C PHE A 470 6.32 -2.66 18.71
N TYR A 471 5.90 -3.05 19.91
CA TYR A 471 6.48 -4.19 20.63
C TYR A 471 6.24 -5.51 19.90
N ASP A 472 5.06 -5.72 19.29
CA ASP A 472 4.76 -6.96 18.57
C ASP A 472 5.69 -7.13 17.35
N ASP A 473 5.86 -6.07 16.54
CA ASP A 473 6.80 -6.08 15.42
C ASP A 473 8.26 -6.18 15.89
N TRP A 474 8.63 -5.52 16.99
CA TRP A 474 9.96 -5.63 17.59
C TRP A 474 10.27 -7.08 17.96
N HIS A 475 9.35 -7.74 18.67
CA HIS A 475 9.48 -9.13 19.06
C HIS A 475 9.62 -10.05 17.84
N ALA A 476 8.74 -9.91 16.85
CA ALA A 476 8.77 -10.71 15.64
C ALA A 476 10.07 -10.50 14.82
N ALA A 477 10.52 -9.26 14.68
CA ALA A 477 11.75 -8.93 13.96
C ALA A 477 12.98 -9.56 14.61
N HIS A 478 13.07 -9.49 15.94
CA HIS A 478 14.22 -10.03 16.68
C HIS A 478 14.17 -11.55 16.84
N GLU A 479 12.99 -12.15 16.84
CA GLU A 479 12.85 -13.62 16.80
C GLU A 479 13.37 -14.17 15.46
N GLU A 480 12.96 -13.59 14.33
CA GLU A 480 13.48 -14.03 13.03
C GLU A 480 14.95 -13.66 12.82
N GLY A 481 15.38 -12.47 13.27
CA GLY A 481 16.77 -12.07 13.25
C GLY A 481 17.66 -12.99 14.10
N LEU A 482 17.20 -13.41 15.28
CA LEU A 482 17.92 -14.36 16.14
C LEU A 482 18.01 -15.73 15.48
N ALA A 483 16.91 -16.22 14.89
CA ALA A 483 16.91 -17.48 14.16
C ALA A 483 17.89 -17.45 12.97
N ALA A 484 17.92 -16.34 12.22
CA ALA A 484 18.88 -16.12 11.14
C ALA A 484 20.34 -16.13 11.63
N ALA A 485 20.63 -15.42 12.72
CA ALA A 485 21.98 -15.34 13.29
C ALA A 485 22.47 -16.72 13.77
N VAL A 486 21.60 -17.49 14.42
CA VAL A 486 21.91 -18.86 14.86
C VAL A 486 22.15 -19.79 13.67
N GLU A 487 21.31 -19.72 12.63
CA GLU A 487 21.46 -20.50 11.40
C GLU A 487 22.80 -20.22 10.69
N LEU A 488 23.24 -18.96 10.70
CA LEU A 488 24.51 -18.52 10.14
C LEU A 488 25.73 -18.88 11.01
N GLY A 489 25.53 -19.25 12.27
CA GLY A 489 26.62 -19.33 13.25
C GLY A 489 27.28 -17.97 13.53
N ASP A 490 26.61 -16.86 13.23
CA ASP A 490 27.11 -15.51 13.48
C ASP A 490 26.79 -15.11 14.92
N ALA A 491 27.70 -15.45 15.82
CA ALA A 491 27.52 -15.17 17.23
C ALA A 491 27.58 -13.66 17.58
N ALA A 492 28.14 -12.80 16.72
CA ALA A 492 28.08 -11.35 16.94
C ALA A 492 26.66 -10.85 16.67
N ALA A 493 26.04 -11.30 15.57
CA ALA A 493 24.64 -11.05 15.29
C ALA A 493 23.71 -11.67 16.35
N GLU A 494 24.01 -12.88 16.84
CA GLU A 494 23.23 -13.53 17.90
C GLU A 494 23.23 -12.69 19.19
N CYS A 495 24.41 -12.26 19.65
CA CYS A 495 24.54 -11.36 20.79
C CYS A 495 23.79 -10.05 20.57
N ARG A 496 23.83 -9.49 19.36
CA ARG A 496 23.10 -8.27 19.02
C ARG A 496 21.59 -8.48 19.16
N MET A 497 21.03 -9.49 18.50
CA MET A 497 19.60 -9.82 18.55
C MET A 497 19.11 -10.14 19.96
N LEU A 498 19.91 -10.83 20.78
CA LEU A 498 19.58 -11.10 22.17
C LEU A 498 19.57 -9.83 23.03
N THR A 499 20.55 -8.94 22.85
CA THR A 499 20.64 -7.70 23.65
C THR A 499 19.60 -6.66 23.24
N SER A 500 19.42 -6.40 21.95
CA SER A 500 18.38 -5.48 21.47
C SER A 500 16.98 -6.05 21.70
N GLY A 501 16.75 -7.33 21.37
CA GLY A 501 15.46 -7.98 21.57
C GLY A 501 15.07 -8.08 23.06
N GLY A 502 16.04 -8.34 23.94
CA GLY A 502 15.83 -8.40 25.39
C GLY A 502 15.37 -7.06 25.97
N VAL A 503 15.85 -5.93 25.44
CA VAL A 503 15.37 -4.61 25.84
C VAL A 503 13.91 -4.39 25.40
N GLY A 504 13.48 -4.98 24.29
CA GLY A 504 12.07 -4.97 23.86
C GLY A 504 11.18 -5.75 24.80
N ARG A 505 11.64 -6.94 25.23
CA ARG A 505 10.97 -7.75 26.27
C ARG A 505 10.89 -7.00 27.59
N LEU A 506 11.97 -6.33 27.99
CA LEU A 506 11.99 -5.48 29.19
C LEU A 506 10.99 -4.32 29.11
N GLY A 507 10.88 -3.66 27.95
CA GLY A 507 9.98 -2.53 27.73
C GLY A 507 8.49 -2.90 27.68
N SER A 508 8.18 -4.12 27.23
CA SER A 508 6.81 -4.67 27.17
C SER A 508 6.37 -5.42 28.44
N GLY A 509 7.25 -5.55 29.43
CA GLY A 509 6.94 -6.14 30.74
C GLY A 509 7.32 -7.61 30.90
N ASP A 510 7.83 -8.27 29.86
CA ASP A 510 8.28 -9.67 29.89
C ASP A 510 9.71 -9.77 30.44
N HIS A 511 9.85 -9.41 31.72
CA HIS A 511 11.15 -9.24 32.38
C HIS A 511 11.94 -10.56 32.52
N ASP A 512 11.24 -11.69 32.72
CA ASP A 512 11.88 -13.01 32.82
C ASP A 512 12.52 -13.42 31.51
N ARG A 513 11.81 -13.26 30.37
CA ARG A 513 12.42 -13.54 29.07
C ARG A 513 13.55 -12.58 28.75
N ALA A 514 13.42 -11.30 29.11
CA ALA A 514 14.51 -10.34 28.94
C ALA A 514 15.78 -10.79 29.68
N LEU A 515 15.65 -11.21 30.95
CA LEU A 515 16.77 -11.72 31.74
C LEU A 515 17.41 -12.95 31.08
N ALA A 516 16.61 -13.93 30.65
CA ALA A 516 17.10 -15.14 29.99
C ALA A 516 17.87 -14.83 28.68
N MET A 517 17.38 -13.87 27.89
CA MET A 517 18.05 -13.41 26.68
C MET A 517 19.40 -12.75 26.99
N PHE A 518 19.45 -11.87 27.98
CA PHE A 518 20.70 -11.23 28.40
C PHE A 518 21.71 -12.21 28.99
N GLU A 519 21.26 -13.25 29.69
CA GLU A 519 22.12 -14.32 30.21
C GLU A 519 22.68 -15.21 29.11
N ARG A 520 21.90 -15.50 28.06
CA ARG A 520 22.40 -16.16 26.87
C ARG A 520 23.46 -15.30 26.17
N ALA A 521 23.20 -14.01 25.96
CA ALA A 521 24.18 -13.09 25.38
C ALA A 521 25.47 -13.03 26.22
N ALA A 522 25.36 -13.01 27.55
CA ALA A 522 26.51 -12.97 28.45
C ALA A 522 27.43 -14.19 28.30
N ARG A 523 26.86 -15.39 28.10
CA ARG A 523 27.61 -16.62 27.84
C ARG A 523 28.32 -16.58 26.49
N LEU A 524 27.61 -16.19 25.43
CA LEU A 524 28.18 -16.09 24.08
C LEU A 524 29.34 -15.09 24.00
N PHE A 525 29.22 -13.94 24.66
CA PHE A 525 30.33 -12.98 24.72
C PHE A 525 31.56 -13.57 25.43
N LEU A 526 31.38 -14.36 26.50
CA LEU A 526 32.51 -15.03 27.18
C LEU A 526 33.15 -16.11 26.32
N GLU A 527 32.35 -16.94 25.65
CA GLU A 527 32.84 -18.00 24.76
C GLU A 527 33.69 -17.44 23.61
N ARG A 528 33.44 -16.18 23.23
CA ARG A 528 34.18 -15.44 22.18
C ARG A 528 35.32 -14.58 22.72
N ASP A 529 35.57 -14.61 24.02
CA ASP A 529 36.51 -13.71 24.72
C ASP A 529 36.22 -12.21 24.50
N ASP A 530 34.97 -11.84 24.15
CA ASP A 530 34.52 -10.45 24.08
C ASP A 530 34.16 -9.95 25.49
N ARG A 531 35.20 -9.52 26.20
CA ARG A 531 35.09 -8.99 27.56
C ARG A 531 34.30 -7.70 27.64
N LEU A 532 34.31 -6.87 26.59
CA LEU A 532 33.55 -5.63 26.57
C LEU A 532 32.05 -5.93 26.42
N GLY A 533 31.68 -6.80 25.47
CA GLY A 533 30.33 -7.27 25.28
C GLY A 533 29.77 -7.93 26.53
N HIS A 534 30.54 -8.82 27.18
CA HIS A 534 30.16 -9.44 28.44
C HIS A 534 29.90 -8.40 29.53
N ALA A 535 30.79 -7.43 29.73
CA ALA A 535 30.62 -6.38 30.73
C ALA A 535 29.37 -5.52 30.49
N ARG A 536 28.98 -5.29 29.22
CA ARG A 536 27.73 -4.56 28.88
C ARG A 536 26.49 -5.34 29.34
N THR A 537 26.53 -6.67 29.32
CA THR A 537 25.39 -7.49 29.76
C THR A 537 25.05 -7.33 31.24
N PHE A 538 25.99 -6.96 32.10
CA PHE A 538 25.70 -6.70 33.51
C PHE A 538 24.66 -5.59 33.67
N ASN A 539 24.75 -4.52 32.87
CA ASN A 539 23.75 -3.45 32.92
C ASN A 539 22.36 -3.94 32.46
N TYR A 540 22.29 -4.71 31.37
CA TYR A 540 21.01 -5.22 30.87
C TYR A 540 20.35 -6.21 31.85
N ARG A 541 21.12 -7.16 32.39
CA ARG A 541 20.65 -8.11 33.41
C ARG A 541 20.25 -7.41 34.70
N GLY A 542 21.00 -6.40 35.13
CA GLY A 542 20.67 -5.58 36.29
C GLY A 542 19.33 -4.87 36.12
N LEU A 543 19.06 -4.30 34.94
CA LEU A 543 17.76 -3.68 34.66
C LEU A 543 16.61 -4.70 34.72
N ALA A 544 16.79 -5.90 34.19
CA ALA A 544 15.78 -6.95 34.28
C ALA A 544 15.52 -7.39 35.72
N LEU A 545 16.57 -7.60 36.52
CA LEU A 545 16.46 -7.98 37.94
C LEU A 545 15.79 -6.87 38.78
N GLN A 546 16.10 -5.60 38.50
CA GLN A 546 15.42 -4.48 39.15
C GLN A 546 13.91 -4.51 38.88
N ARG A 547 13.50 -4.80 37.64
CA ARG A 547 12.08 -4.92 37.26
C ARG A 547 11.38 -6.16 37.81
N LEU A 548 12.14 -7.21 38.13
CA LEU A 548 11.66 -8.42 38.82
C LEU A 548 11.59 -8.26 40.34
N GLY A 549 11.91 -7.08 40.88
CA GLY A 549 11.90 -6.86 42.33
C GLY A 549 13.08 -7.50 43.06
N ARG A 550 14.22 -7.69 42.39
CA ARG A 550 15.47 -8.24 42.94
C ARG A 550 16.56 -7.17 42.98
N PRO A 551 16.39 -6.09 43.79
CA PRO A 551 17.26 -4.91 43.74
C PRO A 551 18.69 -5.18 44.18
N ASP A 552 18.94 -6.09 45.12
CA ASP A 552 20.30 -6.39 45.60
C ASP A 552 21.15 -7.03 44.51
N GLU A 553 20.60 -8.01 43.79
CA GLU A 553 21.27 -8.63 42.65
C GLU A 553 21.47 -7.66 41.48
N ALA A 554 20.50 -6.76 41.28
CA ALA A 554 20.64 -5.69 40.29
C ALA A 554 21.79 -4.74 40.66
N ALA A 555 21.89 -4.33 41.93
CA ALA A 555 22.95 -3.46 42.43
C ALA A 555 24.34 -4.07 42.22
N ASP A 556 24.49 -5.37 42.48
CA ASP A 556 25.74 -6.10 42.26
C ASP A 556 26.18 -6.06 40.80
N LEU A 557 25.26 -6.30 39.87
CA LEU A 557 25.55 -6.25 38.43
C LEU A 557 25.87 -4.82 37.97
N PHE A 558 25.10 -3.82 38.41
CA PHE A 558 25.39 -2.43 38.09
C PHE A 558 26.75 -1.98 38.62
N ARG A 559 27.13 -2.41 39.82
CA ARG A 559 28.45 -2.12 40.41
C ARG A 559 29.58 -2.71 39.55
N ARG A 560 29.43 -3.95 39.09
CA ARG A 560 30.40 -4.60 38.17
C ARG A 560 30.50 -3.86 36.83
N ALA A 561 29.37 -3.54 36.20
CA ALA A 561 29.37 -2.74 34.96
C ALA A 561 30.05 -1.38 35.15
N ALA A 562 29.73 -0.66 36.23
CA ALA A 562 30.30 0.66 36.51
C ALA A 562 31.82 0.63 36.77
N ALA A 563 32.35 -0.49 37.24
CA ALA A 563 33.78 -0.70 37.45
C ALA A 563 34.51 -1.14 36.17
N GLU A 564 33.96 -2.10 35.43
CA GLU A 564 34.65 -2.74 34.31
C GLU A 564 34.59 -1.94 33.01
N LEU A 565 33.41 -1.40 32.65
CA LEU A 565 33.18 -0.78 31.33
C LEU A 565 34.12 0.41 31.03
N PRO A 566 34.41 1.33 31.97
CA PRO A 566 35.33 2.44 31.69
C PRO A 566 36.73 1.97 31.30
N SER A 567 37.27 0.96 31.99
CA SER A 567 38.60 0.40 31.72
C SER A 567 38.69 -0.32 30.36
N ARG A 568 37.54 -0.68 29.80
CA ARG A 568 37.40 -1.37 28.51
C ARG A 568 37.02 -0.43 27.36
N GLY A 569 37.09 0.88 27.59
CA GLY A 569 36.85 1.90 26.57
C GLY A 569 35.40 2.39 26.45
N ASP A 570 34.47 1.91 27.29
CA ASP A 570 33.07 2.33 27.27
C ASP A 570 32.70 3.10 28.55
N ARG A 571 33.26 4.31 28.66
CA ARG A 571 33.03 5.21 29.81
C ARG A 571 31.56 5.59 29.95
N ARG A 572 30.85 5.78 28.84
CA ARG A 572 29.43 6.15 28.82
C ARG A 572 28.57 5.02 29.39
N ALA A 573 28.72 3.78 28.93
CA ALA A 573 27.95 2.66 29.45
C ALA A 573 28.24 2.39 30.93
N GLY A 574 29.50 2.54 31.36
CA GLY A 574 29.87 2.47 32.79
C GLY A 574 29.17 3.53 33.64
N ALA A 575 29.01 4.75 33.11
CA ALA A 575 28.30 5.83 33.78
C ALA A 575 26.78 5.61 33.84
N LEU A 576 26.17 5.04 32.79
CA LEU A 576 24.76 4.62 32.80
C LEU A 576 24.50 3.52 33.85
N ALA A 577 25.40 2.54 33.96
CA ALA A 577 25.30 1.53 35.02
C ALA A 577 25.41 2.15 36.41
N ARG A 578 26.27 3.16 36.59
CA ARG A 578 26.38 3.91 37.84
C ARG A 578 25.12 4.74 38.15
N LEU A 579 24.47 5.29 37.14
CA LEU A 579 23.17 5.96 37.30
C LEU A 579 22.09 4.97 37.77
N ASN A 580 22.02 3.79 37.16
CA ASN A 580 21.07 2.75 37.57
C ASN A 580 21.36 2.27 39.00
N LEU A 581 22.63 2.15 39.39
CA LEU A 581 23.03 1.86 40.78
C LEU A 581 22.56 2.94 41.75
N ALA A 582 22.63 4.23 41.37
CA ALA A 582 22.12 5.32 42.20
C ALA A 582 20.60 5.25 42.40
N ASP A 583 19.86 4.86 41.36
CA ASP A 583 18.41 4.69 41.43
C ASP A 583 18.00 3.50 42.32
N VAL A 584 18.71 2.37 42.22
CA VAL A 584 18.54 1.23 43.14
C VAL A 584 18.88 1.61 44.57
N ALA A 585 19.99 2.31 44.81
CA ALA A 585 20.36 2.78 46.14
C ALA A 585 19.29 3.72 46.74
N LEU A 586 18.73 4.62 45.93
CA LEU A 586 17.67 5.52 46.39
C LEU A 586 16.39 4.76 46.76
N THR A 587 15.97 3.80 45.93
CA THR A 587 14.74 3.01 46.17
C THR A 587 14.86 2.03 47.33
N THR A 588 16.07 1.60 47.66
CA THR A 588 16.36 0.70 48.80
C THR A 588 16.71 1.45 50.10
N GLY A 589 16.63 2.79 50.11
CA GLY A 589 16.85 3.62 51.31
C GLY A 589 18.31 4.04 51.56
N HIS A 590 19.24 3.70 50.67
CA HIS A 590 20.67 4.03 50.77
C HIS A 590 20.99 5.39 50.14
N ALA A 591 20.34 6.46 50.63
CA ALA A 591 20.35 7.77 49.97
C ALA A 591 21.74 8.44 49.86
N GLU A 592 22.62 8.30 50.86
CA GLU A 592 24.00 8.82 50.76
C GLU A 592 24.82 8.09 49.67
N GLU A 593 24.54 6.81 49.43
CA GLU A 593 25.19 6.08 48.34
C GLU A 593 24.67 6.55 46.98
N ALA A 594 23.36 6.78 46.88
CA ALA A 594 22.74 7.37 45.69
C ALA A 594 23.36 8.73 45.34
N VAL A 595 23.64 9.60 46.33
CA VAL A 595 24.33 10.88 46.12
C VAL A 595 25.71 10.66 45.48
N ARG A 596 26.53 9.76 46.02
CA ARG A 596 27.88 9.48 45.48
C ARG A 596 27.81 8.96 44.05
N HIS A 597 26.94 7.98 43.79
CA HIS A 597 26.82 7.35 42.49
C HIS A 597 26.23 8.29 41.44
N ALA A 598 25.17 9.04 41.76
CA ALA A 598 24.54 9.98 40.84
C ALA A 598 25.49 11.13 40.46
N ARG A 599 26.27 11.66 41.41
CA ARG A 599 27.28 12.71 41.14
C ARG A 599 28.37 12.22 40.18
N ALA A 600 28.91 11.02 40.42
CA ALA A 600 29.93 10.44 39.56
C ALA A 600 29.38 10.04 38.17
N ALA A 601 28.14 9.59 38.09
CA ALA A 601 27.45 9.32 36.84
C ALA A 601 27.25 10.62 36.03
N HIS A 602 26.76 11.69 36.67
CA HIS A 602 26.59 13.00 36.04
C HIS A 602 27.87 13.52 35.39
N ALA A 603 28.98 13.55 36.14
CA ALA A 603 30.26 14.00 35.63
C ALA A 603 30.71 13.18 34.41
N SER A 604 30.66 11.84 34.52
CA SER A 604 31.10 10.95 33.44
C SER A 604 30.22 11.04 32.18
N LEU A 605 28.89 11.21 32.35
CA LEU A 605 27.95 11.33 31.22
C LEU A 605 28.10 12.68 30.51
N ARG A 606 28.31 13.75 31.26
CA ARG A 606 28.57 15.08 30.72
C ARG A 606 29.88 15.12 29.94
N ASP A 607 30.96 14.52 30.48
CA ASP A 607 32.25 14.41 29.77
C ASP A 607 32.15 13.58 28.50
N ALA A 608 31.22 12.62 28.44
CA ALA A 608 30.91 11.82 27.26
C ALA A 608 29.96 12.51 26.26
N GLY A 609 29.49 13.73 26.55
CA GLY A 609 28.53 14.47 25.71
C GLY A 609 27.09 13.98 25.80
N ASP A 610 26.76 13.05 26.69
CA ASP A 610 25.40 12.54 26.89
C ASP A 610 24.63 13.44 27.88
N LEU A 611 24.23 14.60 27.39
CA LEU A 611 23.58 15.64 28.20
C LEU A 611 22.22 15.18 28.75
N TYR A 612 21.49 14.35 28.00
CA TYR A 612 20.20 13.81 28.45
C TYR A 612 20.36 12.92 29.69
N ASN A 613 21.25 11.92 29.64
CA ASN A 613 21.47 11.05 30.80
C ASN A 613 22.23 11.77 31.92
N ALA A 614 23.05 12.78 31.62
CA ALA A 614 23.63 13.65 32.64
C ALA A 614 22.55 14.42 33.42
N ALA A 615 21.50 14.91 32.75
CA ALA A 615 20.36 15.54 33.42
C ALA A 615 19.52 14.54 34.24
N ARG A 616 19.33 13.31 33.75
CA ARG A 616 18.72 12.22 34.54
C ARG A 616 19.52 11.92 35.81
N ALA A 617 20.85 11.90 35.72
CA ALA A 617 21.71 11.75 36.88
C ALA A 617 21.58 12.93 37.87
N THR A 618 21.51 14.16 37.38
CA THR A 618 21.25 15.34 38.23
C THR A 618 19.89 15.26 38.93
N ARG A 619 18.86 14.75 38.24
CA ARG A 619 17.54 14.53 38.84
C ARG A 619 17.59 13.50 39.96
N VAL A 620 18.24 12.35 39.74
CA VAL A 620 18.44 11.33 40.78
C VAL A 620 19.24 11.88 41.95
N LEU A 621 20.27 12.69 41.68
CA LEU A 621 21.06 13.38 42.71
C LEU A 621 20.18 14.31 43.56
N GLY A 622 19.33 15.12 42.93
CA GLY A 622 18.38 15.98 43.64
C GLY A 622 17.39 15.22 44.52
N ARG A 623 16.85 14.09 44.02
CA ARG A 623 15.99 13.20 44.83
C ARG A 623 16.75 12.52 45.98
N ALA A 624 18.02 12.17 45.78
CA ALA A 624 18.86 11.62 46.84
C ALA A 624 19.12 12.67 47.93
N HIS A 625 19.34 13.94 47.55
CA HIS A 625 19.43 15.06 48.51
C HIS A 625 18.11 15.28 49.29
N LEU A 626 16.95 15.17 48.63
CA LEU A 626 15.65 15.19 49.33
C LEU A 626 15.54 14.08 50.39
N ALA A 627 15.98 12.86 50.06
CA ALA A 627 15.89 11.72 50.96
C ALA A 627 16.76 11.86 52.23
N VAL A 628 17.83 12.67 52.16
CA VAL A 628 18.69 13.03 53.32
C VAL A 628 18.42 14.43 53.88
N ASP A 629 17.26 15.01 53.56
CA ASP A 629 16.77 16.32 54.03
C ASP A 629 17.68 17.53 53.72
N ARG A 630 18.45 17.41 52.62
CA ARG A 630 19.32 18.46 52.09
C ARG A 630 18.55 19.33 51.08
N LEU A 631 17.58 20.10 51.57
CA LEU A 631 16.56 20.76 50.75
C LEU A 631 17.11 21.77 49.73
N ASP A 632 18.15 22.55 50.10
CA ASP A 632 18.74 23.56 49.19
C ASP A 632 19.44 22.90 47.99
N GLN A 633 20.24 21.87 48.26
CA GLN A 633 20.94 21.11 47.23
C GLN A 633 19.97 20.30 46.36
N ALA A 634 18.89 19.79 46.95
CA ALA A 634 17.81 19.17 46.20
C ALA A 634 17.17 20.14 45.19
N GLU A 635 16.81 21.35 45.64
CA GLU A 635 16.19 22.35 44.78
C GLU A 635 17.12 22.78 43.64
N GLU A 636 18.39 23.03 43.93
CA GLU A 636 19.41 23.41 42.94
C GLU A 636 19.53 22.34 41.83
N HIS A 637 19.73 21.08 42.23
CA HIS A 637 19.92 20.00 41.28
C HIS A 637 18.65 19.68 40.49
N LEU A 638 17.47 19.66 41.13
CA LEU A 638 16.21 19.41 40.42
C LEU A 638 15.87 20.54 39.44
N SER A 639 16.14 21.80 39.80
CA SER A 639 15.93 22.96 38.91
C SER A 639 16.88 22.94 37.71
N SER A 640 18.15 22.60 37.94
CA SER A 640 19.15 22.44 36.87
C SER A 640 18.79 21.30 35.91
N ALA A 641 18.35 20.15 36.45
CA ALA A 641 17.87 19.03 35.64
C ALA A 641 16.65 19.44 34.81
N LEU A 642 15.67 20.12 35.41
CA LEU A 642 14.46 20.58 34.73
C LEU A 642 14.77 21.56 33.59
N SER A 643 15.69 22.51 33.81
CA SER A 643 16.14 23.46 32.78
C SER A 643 16.73 22.73 31.57
N THR A 644 17.61 21.75 31.81
CA THR A 644 18.21 20.95 30.73
C THR A 644 17.17 20.10 30.00
N LEU A 645 16.27 19.43 30.73
CA LEU A 645 15.24 18.55 30.18
C LEU A 645 14.15 19.30 29.40
N ARG A 646 13.83 20.54 29.79
CA ARG A 646 12.93 21.44 29.04
C ARG A 646 13.48 21.73 27.65
N GLY A 647 14.77 22.00 27.52
CA GLY A 647 15.42 22.20 26.21
C GLY A 647 15.41 20.97 25.30
N MET A 648 15.07 19.79 25.84
CA MET A 648 15.01 18.51 25.11
C MET A 648 13.58 17.96 24.97
N ALA A 649 12.54 18.71 25.39
CA ALA A 649 11.15 18.27 25.41
C ALA A 649 10.93 16.89 26.10
N ALA A 650 11.73 16.58 27.13
CA ALA A 650 11.70 15.28 27.81
C ALA A 650 10.61 15.19 28.89
N HIS A 651 9.33 15.28 28.49
CA HIS A 651 8.17 15.45 29.39
C HIS A 651 8.12 14.45 30.56
N TYR A 652 8.45 13.17 30.34
CA TYR A 652 8.47 12.18 31.42
C TYR A 652 9.52 12.50 32.48
N GLU A 653 10.75 12.81 32.08
CA GLU A 653 11.83 13.15 33.01
C GLU A 653 11.59 14.52 33.68
N MET A 654 10.96 15.46 32.97
CA MET A 654 10.51 16.74 33.51
C MET A 654 9.48 16.53 34.63
N ALA A 655 8.49 15.64 34.45
CA ALA A 655 7.48 15.33 35.46
C ALA A 655 8.12 14.84 36.78
N HIS A 656 9.14 13.98 36.69
CA HIS A 656 9.90 13.53 37.85
C HIS A 656 10.66 14.66 38.54
N ALA A 657 11.28 15.59 37.80
CA ALA A 657 12.00 16.72 38.37
C ALA A 657 11.05 17.69 39.08
N VAL A 658 9.92 18.02 38.44
CA VAL A 658 8.87 18.89 39.02
C VAL A 658 8.24 18.25 40.26
N GLY A 659 7.96 16.94 40.23
CA GLY A 659 7.46 16.22 41.40
C GLY A 659 8.43 16.26 42.60
N GLY A 660 9.73 16.22 42.34
CA GLY A 660 10.75 16.44 43.37
C GLY A 660 10.73 17.88 43.91
N LEU A 661 10.62 18.89 43.03
CA LEU A 661 10.52 20.30 43.43
C LEU A 661 9.24 20.60 44.23
N ALA A 662 8.16 19.86 43.96
CA ALA A 662 6.94 19.91 44.75
C ALA A 662 7.17 19.36 46.17
N GLU A 663 7.90 18.26 46.31
CA GLU A 663 8.29 17.72 47.63
C GLU A 663 9.19 18.69 48.40
N VAL A 664 10.13 19.36 47.74
CA VAL A 664 10.93 20.43 48.38
C VAL A 664 10.00 21.51 48.95
N SER A 665 9.05 22.01 48.14
CA SER A 665 8.09 23.03 48.57
C SER A 665 7.21 22.56 49.72
N GLU A 666 6.75 21.32 49.68
CA GLU A 666 5.95 20.68 50.72
C GLU A 666 6.73 20.63 52.05
N ARG A 667 7.98 20.16 52.04
CA ARG A 667 8.83 20.09 53.25
C ARG A 667 9.18 21.46 53.84
N ARG A 668 9.23 22.50 53.00
CA ARG A 668 9.41 23.89 53.45
C ARG A 668 8.12 24.57 53.90
N GLY A 669 6.97 23.92 53.81
CA GLY A 669 5.66 24.49 54.19
C GLY A 669 5.07 25.45 53.16
N HIS A 670 5.60 25.49 51.93
CA HIS A 670 5.05 26.30 50.83
C HIS A 670 3.93 25.54 50.10
N THR A 671 2.79 25.35 50.77
CA THR A 671 1.69 24.49 50.32
C THR A 671 1.15 24.83 48.94
N ASP A 672 0.88 26.11 48.64
CA ASP A 672 0.32 26.53 47.35
C ASP A 672 1.29 26.22 46.19
N THR A 673 2.58 26.51 46.39
CA THR A 673 3.64 26.20 45.43
C THR A 673 3.79 24.68 45.22
N ALA A 674 3.69 23.89 46.29
CA ALA A 674 3.74 22.44 46.22
C ALA A 674 2.55 21.88 45.41
N GLN A 675 1.34 22.36 45.66
CA GLN A 675 0.14 21.96 44.92
C GLN A 675 0.26 22.31 43.43
N GLN A 676 0.70 23.53 43.09
CA GLN A 676 0.89 23.95 41.70
C GLN A 676 1.89 23.04 40.98
N ARG A 677 3.05 22.77 41.60
CA ARG A 677 4.08 21.89 41.02
C ARG A 677 3.59 20.44 40.89
N TYR A 678 2.83 19.91 41.86
CA TYR A 678 2.25 18.57 41.73
C TYR A 678 1.25 18.49 40.57
N ARG A 679 0.45 19.54 40.30
CA ARG A 679 -0.43 19.61 39.12
C ARG A 679 0.36 19.65 37.82
N GLU A 680 1.39 20.50 37.73
CA GLU A 680 2.31 20.55 36.57
C GLU A 680 2.95 19.17 36.30
N ALA A 681 3.40 18.48 37.35
CA ALA A 681 3.97 17.14 37.20
C ALA A 681 2.96 16.12 36.61
N LEU A 682 1.68 16.21 36.98
CA LEU A 682 0.62 15.34 36.44
C LEU A 682 0.28 15.66 34.99
N GLU A 683 0.27 16.93 34.61
CA GLU A 683 0.11 17.36 33.21
C GLU A 683 1.26 16.86 32.34
N LEU A 684 2.49 16.90 32.86
CA LEU A 684 3.67 16.36 32.17
C LEU A 684 3.62 14.83 32.04
N TYR A 685 3.17 14.11 33.08
CA TYR A 685 2.92 12.67 32.97
C TYR A 685 1.85 12.36 31.93
N ALA A 686 0.78 13.14 31.84
CA ALA A 686 -0.26 12.98 30.83
C ALA A 686 0.27 13.25 29.42
N SER A 687 1.02 14.32 29.24
CA SER A 687 1.68 14.67 27.96
C SER A 687 2.69 13.61 27.50
N ALA A 688 3.26 12.84 28.43
CA ALA A 688 4.11 11.69 28.15
C ALA A 688 3.36 10.36 27.98
N GLY A 689 2.02 10.34 28.07
CA GLY A 689 1.22 9.11 28.03
C GLY A 689 1.43 8.19 29.24
N ARG A 690 1.84 8.74 30.38
CA ARG A 690 2.21 8.02 31.61
C ARG A 690 1.33 8.36 32.82
N SER A 691 0.09 8.80 32.58
CA SER A 691 -0.88 9.14 33.63
C SER A 691 -1.10 8.02 34.65
N GLY A 692 -1.07 6.75 34.22
CA GLY A 692 -1.27 5.57 35.08
C GLY A 692 0.00 5.00 35.72
N SER A 693 1.14 5.68 35.64
CA SER A 693 2.39 5.19 36.25
C SER A 693 2.34 5.20 37.79
N PRO A 694 3.06 4.31 38.49
CA PRO A 694 3.17 4.33 39.96
C PRO A 694 3.64 5.67 40.52
N GLU A 695 4.49 6.38 39.79
CA GLU A 695 5.00 7.69 40.18
C GLU A 695 3.95 8.79 40.02
N ALA A 696 3.14 8.75 38.95
CA ALA A 696 1.99 9.64 38.80
C ALA A 696 0.93 9.38 39.89
N GLU A 697 0.73 8.13 40.31
CA GLU A 697 -0.15 7.80 41.45
C GLU A 697 0.40 8.36 42.77
N THR A 698 1.71 8.22 43.00
CA THR A 698 2.37 8.79 44.19
C THR A 698 2.18 10.30 44.26
N VAL A 699 2.36 11.00 43.13
CA VAL A 699 2.10 12.45 43.03
C VAL A 699 0.62 12.77 43.29
N ARG A 700 -0.31 12.03 42.69
CA ARG A 700 -1.76 12.20 42.93
C ARG A 700 -2.15 11.98 44.39
N HIS A 701 -1.54 11.01 45.06
CA HIS A 701 -1.77 10.76 46.48
C HIS A 701 -1.29 11.93 47.34
N ARG A 702 -0.09 12.46 47.08
CA ARG A 702 0.45 13.62 47.81
C ARG A 702 -0.36 14.88 47.58
N LEU A 703 -0.75 15.16 46.34
CA LEU A 703 -1.61 16.31 46.01
C LEU A 703 -2.95 16.24 46.77
N ARG A 704 -3.62 15.07 46.75
CA ARG A 704 -4.87 14.84 47.50
C ARG A 704 -4.71 15.11 49.00
N ARG A 705 -3.57 14.72 49.59
CA ARG A 705 -3.28 14.95 51.00
C ARG A 705 -3.15 16.45 51.33
N LEU A 706 -2.50 17.22 50.46
CA LEU A 706 -2.36 18.67 50.63
C LEU A 706 -3.69 19.41 50.44
N ASP A 707 -4.49 19.01 49.45
CA ASP A 707 -5.82 19.59 49.19
C ASP A 707 -6.80 19.32 50.36
N ALA A 708 -6.74 18.13 50.97
CA ALA A 708 -7.54 17.79 52.14
C ALA A 708 -7.12 18.57 53.41
N GLY A 709 -5.83 18.89 53.55
CA GLY A 709 -5.31 19.65 54.70
C GLY A 709 -5.59 21.16 54.65
N GLY A 710 -5.87 21.72 53.46
CA GLY A 710 -6.19 23.15 53.28
C GLY A 710 -7.67 23.52 53.46
N SER A 711 -8.56 22.53 53.63
CA SER A 711 -10.02 22.73 53.66
C SER A 711 -10.60 22.97 55.08
N GLY A 712 -9.76 23.29 56.06
CA GLY A 712 -10.14 23.41 57.48
C GLY A 712 -9.68 24.69 58.19
N GLY A 713 -9.48 25.79 57.47
CA GLY A 713 -9.12 27.11 58.00
C GLY A 713 -10.28 28.09 58.00
#